data_AF-A0A031IXI6-F1
#
_entry.id   AF-A0A031IXI6-F1
#
_cell.length_a   1.000
_cell.length_b   1.000
_cell.length_c   1.000
_cell.angle_alpha   90.00
_cell.angle_beta   90.00
_cell.angle_gamma   90.00
#
_symmetry.space_group_name_H-M   'P 1'
#
loop_
_entity.id
_entity.type
_entity.pdbx_description
1 polymer ?
#
loop_
_entity_poly.entity_id
_entity_poly.type
_entity_poly.pdbx_seq_one_letter_code
_entity_poly.pdbx_strand_id
1 'polypeptide(L)'
;MSLLNIGMSGLNAAQGSLSVLSNNIANANTAGYSRQQTTQSANASNQYGGVFIGSGTTLADVRRVYNEYLDTAYQNSTSLNSDAKAYLDQISAVDKTLSDKTTGMSAVLSSFFAAVQTASASPNDTSARQILLTNAQTLTNRFNTISSQLSQQKETINSQLTSMSDQVNQLTSSIASLNKQIAQVQGSSNTSPANLLDSRAEAVRSLNELIGVTATEKNGVFSLSTGSGQSLVLGDQSSSISAVPSKSDTSQYTIQLNAPGGTALDLGNVISGGSIGGLLRYRSDALMPAINDLGRIAIVTADALNSQLGQGLDLNGEFGASMFTDINNAASVALRSQAAQGNLGDGALGVTIKDSSQLTNFDYKVSFNDGTNLNKVTVLRSDGKAMGTYDLSATPPPVIDGFTLAVQSGAVQAGDSFKVSPTANGAKEIGTVLSDPSKIAFAAPLQGEAGKTNQGTGTFTPPTLTVPLDIQGGADTAQLRTGIEHSMPVTMVFGKPAADGTQAYTLSNAQGDPIGSGTIIPGQANKISISVPMRDAGGVLLSPAKSFSFDTTVGGSPANGDSTSFSFNASGKSDNRNAQALLNLQTKSTVGLAADGSGGTSLVGANSKLVSTVGAKAAAATTDTTATNALLTANKNARNSVSQVNLDEEAGDMIKFQQYYTASSQIIKAAQETFSTLINSL
;
A
#
# COMPACT_ATOMS: atom_id res chain seq x y z
N MET A 1 19.06 -8.52 80.52
CA MET A 1 19.18 -9.14 79.18
C MET A 1 18.57 -8.27 78.06
N SER A 2 18.71 -6.93 78.11
CA SER A 2 18.04 -6.02 77.15
C SER A 2 18.98 -5.44 76.09
N LEU A 3 20.19 -5.04 76.48
CA LEU A 3 21.14 -4.35 75.60
C LEU A 3 21.73 -5.26 74.50
N LEU A 4 22.03 -6.52 74.84
CA LEU A 4 22.55 -7.49 73.87
C LEU A 4 21.54 -7.79 72.75
N ASN A 5 20.26 -7.94 73.09
CA ASN A 5 19.19 -8.18 72.11
C ASN A 5 18.95 -6.95 71.21
N ILE A 6 18.98 -5.74 71.79
CA ILE A 6 18.87 -4.49 71.01
C ILE A 6 20.05 -4.37 70.04
N GLY A 7 21.29 -4.56 70.52
CA GLY A 7 22.49 -4.54 69.69
C GLY A 7 22.50 -5.60 68.58
N MET A 8 22.09 -6.83 68.89
CA MET A 8 22.00 -7.92 67.90
C MET A 8 20.91 -7.65 66.84
N SER A 9 19.76 -7.12 67.26
CA SER A 9 18.67 -6.77 66.34
C SER A 9 19.05 -5.62 65.39
N GLY A 10 19.73 -4.58 65.90
CA GLY A 10 20.25 -3.48 65.10
C GLY A 10 21.37 -3.91 64.15
N LEU A 11 22.26 -4.81 64.59
CA LEU A 11 23.31 -5.38 63.76
C LEU A 11 22.73 -6.17 62.58
N ASN A 12 21.76 -7.04 62.84
CA ASN A 12 21.09 -7.83 61.80
C ASN A 12 20.34 -6.93 60.80
N ALA A 13 19.63 -5.89 61.28
CA ALA A 13 18.94 -4.95 60.41
C ALA A 13 19.90 -4.13 59.51
N ALA A 14 21.05 -3.72 60.05
CA ALA A 14 22.10 -3.04 59.29
C ALA A 14 22.74 -3.97 58.25
N GLN A 15 23.03 -5.23 58.61
CA GLN A 15 23.56 -6.23 57.68
C GLN A 15 22.60 -6.52 56.53
N GLY A 16 21.30 -6.70 56.83
CA GLY A 16 20.27 -6.88 55.80
C GLY A 16 20.17 -5.67 54.86
N SER A 17 20.24 -4.45 55.42
CA SER A 17 20.22 -3.22 54.62
C SER A 17 21.46 -3.08 53.72
N LEU A 18 22.65 -3.44 54.22
CA LEU A 18 23.88 -3.48 53.41
C LEU A 18 23.81 -4.52 52.27
N SER A 19 23.14 -5.65 52.51
CA SER A 19 22.95 -6.67 51.47
C SER A 19 22.03 -6.20 50.35
N VAL A 20 20.90 -5.56 50.68
CA VAL A 20 19.99 -4.95 49.68
C VAL A 20 20.69 -3.85 48.90
N LEU A 21 21.46 -3.00 49.58
CA LEU A 21 22.23 -1.93 48.94
C LEU A 21 23.31 -2.48 48.00
N SER A 22 24.01 -3.54 48.41
CA SER A 22 24.99 -4.23 47.54
C SER A 22 24.30 -4.83 46.31
N ASN A 23 23.08 -5.34 46.46
CA ASN A 23 22.28 -5.86 45.36
C ASN A 23 21.85 -4.74 44.39
N ASN A 24 21.40 -3.59 44.90
CA ASN A 24 21.09 -2.41 44.09
C ASN A 24 22.30 -1.97 43.27
N ILE A 25 23.47 -1.82 43.91
CA ILE A 25 24.70 -1.40 43.23
C ILE A 25 25.10 -2.40 42.14
N ALA A 26 25.06 -3.71 42.45
CA ALA A 26 25.39 -4.76 41.49
C ALA A 26 24.46 -4.77 40.27
N ASN A 27 23.20 -4.37 40.44
CA ASN A 27 22.18 -4.35 39.40
C ASN A 27 21.86 -2.96 38.85
N ALA A 28 22.64 -1.93 39.18
CA ALA A 28 22.36 -0.55 38.77
C ALA A 28 22.28 -0.38 37.23
N ASN A 29 22.96 -1.24 36.48
CA ASN A 29 22.96 -1.25 35.01
C ASN A 29 22.10 -2.38 34.40
N THR A 30 21.41 -3.17 35.22
CA THR A 30 20.52 -4.24 34.73
C THR A 30 19.22 -3.62 34.21
N ALA A 31 18.88 -3.87 32.94
CA ALA A 31 17.65 -3.35 32.33
C ALA A 31 16.40 -3.84 33.10
N GLY A 32 15.42 -2.96 33.27
CA GLY A 32 14.19 -3.25 34.01
C GLY A 32 14.34 -3.29 35.53
N TYR A 33 15.56 -3.33 36.08
CA TYR A 33 15.78 -3.34 37.53
C TYR A 33 15.20 -2.08 38.19
N SER A 34 14.57 -2.29 39.33
CA SER A 34 14.04 -1.21 40.16
C SER A 34 14.72 -1.24 41.52
N ARG A 35 15.13 -0.06 42.00
CA ARG A 35 15.78 0.11 43.30
C ARG A 35 14.93 -0.53 44.40
N GLN A 36 15.58 -1.28 45.28
CA GLN A 36 14.95 -1.88 46.44
C GLN A 36 15.27 -1.06 47.69
N GLN A 37 14.26 -0.85 48.55
CA GLN A 37 14.41 -0.12 49.80
C GLN A 37 14.01 -0.99 50.98
N THR A 38 14.85 -1.00 52.01
CA THR A 38 14.56 -1.65 53.27
C THR A 38 13.66 -0.78 54.15
N THR A 39 12.68 -1.41 54.79
CA THR A 39 11.84 -0.76 55.79
C THR A 39 12.11 -1.43 57.14
N GLN A 40 12.52 -0.64 58.13
CA GLN A 40 12.72 -1.13 59.49
C GLN A 40 11.50 -0.82 60.36
N SER A 41 11.14 -1.75 61.25
CA SER A 41 10.11 -1.54 62.26
C SER A 41 10.69 -1.76 63.65
N ALA A 42 10.27 -0.94 64.60
CA ALA A 42 10.57 -1.18 66.01
C ALA A 42 9.94 -2.51 66.46
N ASN A 43 10.67 -3.27 67.26
CA ASN A 43 10.12 -4.43 67.95
C ASN A 43 9.18 -3.99 69.08
N ALA A 44 8.28 -4.89 69.50
CA ALA A 44 7.33 -4.61 70.59
C ALA A 44 8.05 -4.12 71.86
N SER A 45 7.56 -3.03 72.46
CA SER A 45 8.16 -2.46 73.67
C SER A 45 7.77 -3.26 74.90
N ASN A 46 8.72 -3.46 75.83
CA ASN A 46 8.47 -4.13 77.10
C ASN A 46 8.12 -3.10 78.17
N GLN A 47 7.11 -3.38 78.99
CA GLN A 47 6.70 -2.49 80.07
C GLN A 47 7.53 -2.75 81.32
N TYR A 48 8.21 -1.71 81.82
CA TYR A 48 8.98 -1.74 83.07
C TYR A 48 8.55 -0.56 83.94
N GLY A 49 7.93 -0.84 85.10
CA GLY A 49 7.63 0.18 86.11
C GLY A 49 6.80 1.37 85.62
N GLY A 50 5.84 1.15 84.72
CA GLY A 50 5.00 2.22 84.15
C GLY A 50 5.57 2.93 82.91
N VAL A 51 6.78 2.59 82.47
CA VAL A 51 7.43 3.12 81.25
C VAL A 51 7.61 2.01 80.22
N PHE A 52 7.46 2.34 78.93
CA PHE A 52 7.72 1.42 77.82
C PHE A 52 9.16 1.57 77.33
N ILE A 53 9.92 0.47 77.34
CA ILE A 53 11.29 0.42 76.81
C ILE A 53 11.29 -0.44 75.55
N GLY A 54 11.78 0.11 74.44
CA GLY A 54 11.87 -0.60 73.16
C GLY A 54 12.84 -1.78 73.21
N SER A 55 12.52 -2.85 72.47
CA SER A 55 13.33 -4.08 72.42
C SER A 55 14.20 -4.20 71.16
N GLY A 56 14.42 -3.09 70.45
CA GLY A 56 15.26 -3.02 69.24
C GLY A 56 14.44 -2.85 67.97
N THR A 57 15.01 -3.27 66.84
CA THR A 57 14.44 -3.10 65.49
C THR A 57 14.51 -4.42 64.71
N THR A 58 13.66 -4.57 63.71
CA THR A 58 13.74 -5.66 62.75
C THR A 58 13.56 -5.13 61.33
N LEU A 59 14.09 -5.87 60.36
CA LEU A 59 13.80 -5.62 58.95
C LEU A 59 12.37 -6.09 58.67
N ALA A 60 11.46 -5.15 58.46
CA ALA A 60 10.04 -5.45 58.29
C ALA A 60 9.72 -5.88 56.85
N ASP A 61 10.34 -5.22 55.87
CA ASP A 61 10.10 -5.51 54.45
C ASP A 61 11.24 -5.00 53.55
N VAL A 62 11.38 -5.60 52.37
CA VAL A 62 12.19 -5.12 51.25
C VAL A 62 11.26 -4.88 50.08
N ARG A 63 10.98 -3.61 49.80
CA ARG A 63 10.02 -3.22 48.76
C ARG A 63 10.72 -2.56 47.59
N ARG A 64 10.14 -2.73 46.41
CA ARG A 64 10.55 -2.06 45.18
C ARG A 64 10.11 -0.60 45.20
N VAL A 65 11.00 0.32 44.84
CA VAL A 65 10.64 1.71 44.54
C VAL A 65 10.12 1.73 43.10
N TYR A 66 8.81 1.93 42.94
CA TYR A 66 8.10 1.76 41.67
C TYR A 66 6.92 2.72 41.59
N ASN A 67 6.64 3.20 40.36
CA ASN A 67 5.45 3.97 40.06
C ASN A 67 4.73 3.37 38.84
N GLU A 68 3.52 2.87 39.07
CA GLU A 68 2.71 2.17 38.07
C GLU A 68 2.32 3.03 36.88
N TYR A 69 2.01 4.30 37.13
CA TYR A 69 1.63 5.25 36.09
C TYR A 69 2.81 5.52 35.14
N LEU A 70 4.01 5.74 35.68
CA LEU A 70 5.21 5.99 34.88
C LEU A 70 5.62 4.76 34.07
N ASP A 71 5.47 3.57 34.65
CA ASP A 71 5.77 2.31 33.96
C ASP A 71 4.78 2.05 32.81
N THR A 72 3.49 2.25 33.05
CA THR A 72 2.45 2.16 32.01
C THR A 72 2.69 3.20 30.91
N ALA A 73 3.02 4.45 31.26
CA ALA A 73 3.36 5.48 30.28
C ALA A 73 4.59 5.09 29.45
N TYR A 74 5.62 4.53 30.08
CA TYR A 74 6.82 4.03 29.39
C TYR A 74 6.49 2.89 28.43
N GLN A 75 5.73 1.88 28.88
CA GLN A 75 5.30 0.75 28.05
C GLN A 75 4.45 1.21 26.85
N ASN A 76 3.48 2.10 27.06
CA ASN A 76 2.64 2.65 25.98
C ASN A 76 3.48 3.43 24.96
N SER A 77 4.40 4.29 25.43
CA SER A 77 5.30 5.02 24.52
C SER A 77 6.29 4.11 23.78
N THR A 78 6.67 2.97 24.37
CA THR A 78 7.49 1.95 23.71
C THR A 78 6.73 1.36 22.52
N SER A 79 5.47 0.99 22.72
CA SER A 79 4.62 0.46 21.66
C SER A 79 4.38 1.45 20.52
N LEU A 80 4.09 2.71 20.84
CA LEU A 80 3.89 3.77 19.84
C LEU A 80 5.17 4.04 19.04
N ASN A 81 6.33 4.06 19.70
CA ASN A 81 7.59 4.30 19.03
C ASN A 81 8.01 3.15 18.12
N SER A 82 7.82 1.90 18.55
CA SER A 82 8.11 0.73 17.72
C SER A 82 7.19 0.64 16.50
N ASP A 83 5.92 1.04 16.64
CA ASP A 83 4.97 1.17 15.52
C ASP A 83 5.42 2.20 14.48
N ALA A 84 5.71 3.43 14.94
CA ALA A 84 6.18 4.51 14.06
C ALA A 84 7.49 4.15 13.36
N LYS A 85 8.43 3.55 14.11
CA LYS A 85 9.73 3.11 13.58
C LYS A 85 9.57 2.00 12.54
N ALA A 86 8.77 0.96 12.82
CA ALA A 86 8.56 -0.14 11.88
C ALA A 86 7.91 0.36 10.58
N TYR A 87 6.97 1.31 10.67
CA TYR A 87 6.41 1.97 9.48
C TYR A 87 7.47 2.77 8.71
N LEU A 88 8.25 3.61 9.41
CA LEU A 88 9.28 4.47 8.80
C LEU A 88 10.34 3.66 8.05
N ASP A 89 10.83 2.58 8.67
CA ASP A 89 11.88 1.74 8.09
C ASP A 89 11.42 1.14 6.74
N GLN A 90 10.13 0.78 6.61
CA GLN A 90 9.57 0.23 5.38
C GLN A 90 9.27 1.31 4.32
N ILE A 91 8.60 2.41 4.69
CA ILE A 91 8.22 3.46 3.73
C ILE A 91 9.44 4.17 3.14
N SER A 92 10.51 4.34 3.92
CA SER A 92 11.75 4.97 3.46
C SER A 92 12.42 4.17 2.33
N ALA A 93 12.31 2.84 2.37
CA ALA A 93 12.83 1.99 1.31
C ALA A 93 12.07 2.19 0.00
N VAL A 94 10.74 2.32 0.05
CA VAL A 94 9.91 2.58 -1.14
C VAL A 94 10.12 3.99 -1.67
N ASP A 95 10.16 4.99 -0.79
CA ASP A 95 10.42 6.37 -1.18
C ASP A 95 11.73 6.48 -1.97
N LYS A 96 12.82 5.90 -1.45
CA LYS A 96 14.12 5.87 -2.12
C LYS A 96 14.05 5.22 -3.51
N THR A 97 13.33 4.11 -3.67
CA THR A 97 13.16 3.44 -4.97
C THR A 97 12.39 4.30 -5.98
N LEU A 98 11.35 5.00 -5.52
CA LEU A 98 10.45 5.77 -6.39
C LEU A 98 11.00 7.17 -6.70
N SER A 99 11.70 7.81 -5.76
CA SER A 99 12.23 9.18 -5.87
C SER A 99 13.59 9.30 -6.56
N ASP A 100 14.18 8.17 -6.98
CA ASP A 100 15.50 8.14 -7.60
C ASP A 100 15.52 8.97 -8.91
N LYS A 101 16.45 9.92 -9.03
CA LYS A 101 16.44 10.92 -10.12
C LYS A 101 16.98 10.38 -11.45
N THR A 102 17.77 9.30 -11.43
CA THR A 102 18.45 8.78 -12.61
C THR A 102 17.73 7.56 -13.18
N THR A 103 17.29 6.68 -12.29
CA THR A 103 16.65 5.42 -12.65
C THR A 103 15.14 5.43 -12.38
N GLY A 104 14.62 6.40 -11.62
CA GLY A 104 13.20 6.51 -11.30
C GLY A 104 12.29 6.61 -12.52
N MET A 105 11.01 6.28 -12.30
CA MET A 105 10.02 6.17 -13.38
C MET A 105 9.84 7.47 -14.17
N SER A 106 9.95 8.65 -13.52
CA SER A 106 9.85 9.94 -14.20
C SER A 106 10.93 10.16 -15.26
N ALA A 107 12.17 9.75 -14.98
CA ALA A 107 13.28 9.88 -15.91
C ALA A 107 13.08 8.95 -17.12
N VAL A 108 12.68 7.70 -16.87
CA VAL A 108 12.44 6.70 -17.93
C VAL A 108 11.27 7.09 -18.84
N LEU A 109 10.15 7.57 -18.26
CA LEU A 109 9.03 8.12 -19.03
C LEU A 109 9.44 9.32 -19.89
N SER A 110 10.25 10.23 -19.34
CA SER A 110 10.74 11.39 -20.08
C SER A 110 11.61 10.99 -21.26
N SER A 111 12.52 10.02 -21.07
CA SER A 111 13.36 9.47 -22.14
C SER A 111 12.54 8.78 -23.23
N PHE A 112 11.49 8.02 -22.85
CA PHE A 112 10.58 7.41 -23.81
C PHE A 112 9.90 8.46 -24.71
N PHE A 113 9.29 9.50 -24.13
CA PHE A 113 8.64 10.54 -24.94
C PHE A 113 9.62 11.41 -25.74
N ALA A 114 10.85 11.61 -25.25
CA ALA A 114 11.92 12.23 -26.04
C ALA A 114 12.29 11.38 -27.26
N ALA A 115 12.30 10.05 -27.13
CA ALA A 115 12.49 9.12 -28.24
C ALA A 115 11.30 9.15 -29.21
N VAL A 116 10.05 9.27 -28.72
CA VAL A 116 8.86 9.48 -29.57
C VAL A 116 8.99 10.77 -30.37
N GLN A 117 9.38 11.87 -29.72
CA GLN A 117 9.58 13.17 -30.39
C GLN A 117 10.65 13.09 -31.49
N THR A 118 11.77 12.41 -31.21
CA THR A 118 12.86 12.22 -32.18
C THR A 118 12.38 11.39 -33.37
N ALA A 119 11.74 10.25 -33.10
CA ALA A 119 11.22 9.36 -34.14
C ALA A 119 10.07 10.00 -34.94
N SER A 120 9.29 10.88 -34.32
CA SER A 120 8.23 11.64 -34.99
C SER A 120 8.76 12.74 -35.90
N ALA A 121 9.93 13.31 -35.63
CA ALA A 121 10.54 14.33 -36.49
C ALA A 121 11.06 13.72 -37.81
N SER A 122 11.51 12.47 -37.76
CA SER A 122 12.00 11.70 -38.91
C SER A 122 11.30 10.34 -39.00
N PRO A 123 10.01 10.30 -39.38
CA PRO A 123 9.20 9.08 -39.31
C PRO A 123 9.65 7.96 -40.26
N ASN A 124 10.51 8.24 -41.23
CA ASN A 124 11.10 7.24 -42.13
C ASN A 124 12.44 6.68 -41.64
N ASP A 125 13.02 7.20 -40.55
CA ASP A 125 14.30 6.73 -39.99
C ASP A 125 14.10 5.49 -39.11
N THR A 126 14.56 4.35 -39.60
CA THR A 126 14.51 3.06 -38.89
C THR A 126 15.38 3.06 -37.63
N SER A 127 16.46 3.84 -37.58
CA SER A 127 17.34 3.94 -36.41
C SER A 127 16.64 4.69 -35.28
N ALA A 128 15.95 5.79 -35.58
CA ALA A 128 15.16 6.53 -34.60
C ALA A 128 14.01 5.67 -34.02
N ARG A 129 13.34 4.89 -34.87
CA ARG A 129 12.33 3.91 -34.46
C ARG A 129 12.90 2.79 -33.58
N GLN A 130 14.10 2.29 -33.91
CA GLN A 130 14.78 1.30 -33.08
C GLN A 130 15.12 1.86 -31.69
N ILE A 131 15.57 3.12 -31.61
CA ILE A 131 15.82 3.80 -30.33
C ILE A 131 14.53 3.93 -29.51
N LEU A 132 13.42 4.29 -30.15
CA LEU A 132 12.10 4.32 -29.49
C LEU A 132 11.74 2.95 -28.92
N LEU A 133 11.94 1.87 -29.69
CA LEU A 133 11.64 0.52 -29.23
C LEU A 133 12.51 0.10 -28.03
N THR A 134 13.81 0.43 -28.05
CA THR A 134 14.71 0.20 -26.90
C THR A 134 14.26 0.97 -25.66
N ASN A 135 13.75 2.20 -25.83
CA ASN A 135 13.19 2.98 -24.71
C ASN A 135 11.86 2.38 -24.20
N ALA A 136 11.02 1.82 -25.07
CA ALA A 136 9.82 1.09 -24.68
C ALA A 136 10.17 -0.12 -23.80
N GLN A 137 11.19 -0.90 -24.19
CA GLN A 137 11.70 -2.02 -23.39
C GLN A 137 12.26 -1.56 -22.04
N THR A 138 13.01 -0.46 -22.04
CA THR A 138 13.55 0.13 -20.80
C THR A 138 12.42 0.55 -19.86
N LEU A 139 11.35 1.12 -20.41
CA LEU A 139 10.16 1.52 -19.66
C LEU A 139 9.46 0.32 -19.02
N THR A 140 9.17 -0.74 -19.78
CA THR A 140 8.53 -1.96 -19.23
C THR A 140 9.39 -2.63 -18.17
N ASN A 141 10.70 -2.76 -18.43
CA ASN A 141 11.63 -3.34 -17.46
C ASN A 141 11.68 -2.54 -16.15
N ARG A 142 11.56 -1.21 -16.21
CA ARG A 142 11.50 -0.39 -15.00
C ARG A 142 10.20 -0.61 -14.23
N PHE A 143 9.04 -0.70 -14.89
CA PHE A 143 7.78 -1.08 -14.23
C PHE A 143 7.91 -2.42 -13.53
N ASN A 144 8.43 -3.45 -14.22
CA ASN A 144 8.58 -4.79 -13.66
C ASN A 144 9.55 -4.79 -12.46
N THR A 145 10.66 -4.04 -12.55
CA THR A 145 11.65 -3.94 -11.47
C THR A 145 11.06 -3.32 -10.21
N ILE A 146 10.36 -2.19 -10.34
CA ILE A 146 9.70 -1.56 -9.18
C ILE A 146 8.61 -2.49 -8.63
N SER A 147 7.80 -3.10 -9.50
CA SER A 147 6.74 -4.03 -9.09
C SER A 147 7.31 -5.25 -8.33
N SER A 148 8.45 -5.78 -8.76
CA SER A 148 9.14 -6.89 -8.10
C SER A 148 9.64 -6.47 -6.71
N GLN A 149 10.24 -5.28 -6.59
CA GLN A 149 10.69 -4.75 -5.29
C GLN A 149 9.53 -4.55 -4.31
N LEU A 150 8.40 -3.98 -4.75
CA LEU A 150 7.21 -3.81 -3.90
C LEU A 150 6.59 -5.16 -3.51
N SER A 151 6.56 -6.13 -4.44
CA SER A 151 6.09 -7.49 -4.14
C SER A 151 7.00 -8.21 -3.15
N GLN A 152 8.32 -8.04 -3.27
CA GLN A 152 9.28 -8.61 -2.34
C GLN A 152 9.09 -8.05 -0.93
N GLN A 153 8.79 -6.75 -0.79
CA GLN A 153 8.48 -6.17 0.51
C GLN A 153 7.21 -6.78 1.13
N LYS A 154 6.18 -7.06 0.32
CA LYS A 154 4.98 -7.75 0.78
C LYS A 154 5.32 -9.11 1.40
N GLU A 155 6.16 -9.90 0.73
CA GLU A 155 6.60 -11.20 1.26
C GLU A 155 7.51 -11.08 2.50
N THR A 156 8.36 -10.05 2.54
CA THR A 156 9.18 -9.73 3.71
C THR A 156 8.29 -9.42 4.92
N ILE A 157 7.21 -8.66 4.73
CA ILE A 157 6.24 -8.37 5.80
C ILE A 157 5.57 -9.66 6.28
N ASN A 158 5.11 -10.54 5.38
CA ASN A 158 4.51 -11.82 5.77
C ASN A 158 5.47 -12.67 6.64
N SER A 159 6.74 -12.71 6.25
CA SER A 159 7.80 -13.41 7.00
C SER A 159 8.08 -12.76 8.36
N GLN A 160 8.14 -11.42 8.41
CA GLN A 160 8.33 -10.67 9.65
C GLN A 160 7.16 -10.87 10.61
N LEU A 161 5.92 -10.83 10.13
CA LEU A 161 4.72 -11.09 10.94
C LEU A 161 4.76 -12.49 11.56
N THR A 162 5.25 -13.48 10.82
CA THR A 162 5.41 -14.85 11.32
C THR A 162 6.44 -14.90 12.45
N SER A 163 7.65 -14.39 12.22
CA SER A 163 8.71 -14.38 13.22
C SER A 163 8.34 -13.56 14.47
N MET A 164 7.69 -12.41 14.29
CA MET A 164 7.22 -11.57 15.41
C MET A 164 6.09 -12.26 16.19
N SER A 165 5.20 -13.02 15.53
CA SER A 165 4.17 -13.80 16.22
C SER A 165 4.78 -14.87 17.12
N ASP A 166 5.84 -15.54 16.67
CA ASP A 166 6.57 -16.52 17.47
C ASP A 166 7.23 -15.88 18.70
N GLN A 167 7.84 -14.70 18.52
CA GLN A 167 8.43 -13.93 19.63
C GLN A 167 7.36 -13.46 20.63
N VAL A 168 6.19 -13.02 20.16
CA VAL A 168 5.04 -12.69 21.01
C VAL A 168 4.64 -13.92 21.83
N ASN A 169 4.52 -15.10 21.22
CA ASN A 169 4.15 -16.34 21.91
C ASN A 169 5.16 -16.76 22.98
N GLN A 170 6.46 -16.54 22.73
CA GLN A 170 7.51 -16.79 23.72
C GLN A 170 7.41 -15.84 24.91
N LEU A 171 7.17 -14.55 24.66
CA LEU A 171 7.02 -13.54 25.70
C LEU A 171 5.75 -13.74 26.52
N THR A 172 4.60 -14.01 25.90
CA THR A 172 3.34 -14.27 26.61
C THR A 172 3.45 -15.52 27.50
N SER A 173 4.11 -16.57 27.02
CA SER A 173 4.38 -17.78 27.81
C SER A 173 5.34 -17.52 28.98
N SER A 174 6.36 -16.71 28.76
CA SER A 174 7.29 -16.29 29.81
C SER A 174 6.59 -15.46 30.90
N ILE A 175 5.70 -14.56 30.50
CA ILE A 175 4.89 -13.74 31.41
C ILE A 175 3.91 -14.61 32.22
N ALA A 176 3.24 -15.58 31.58
CA ALA A 176 2.38 -16.53 32.27
C ALA A 176 3.14 -17.37 33.32
N SER A 177 4.35 -17.82 32.99
CA SER A 177 5.25 -18.50 33.93
C SER A 177 5.66 -17.61 35.10
N LEU A 178 6.01 -16.34 34.82
CA LEU A 178 6.34 -15.36 35.85
C LEU A 178 5.14 -15.08 36.76
N ASN A 179 3.92 -14.95 36.22
CA ASN A 179 2.71 -14.79 37.01
C ASN A 179 2.47 -15.96 37.96
N LYS A 180 2.69 -17.20 37.49
CA LYS A 180 2.61 -18.40 38.32
C LYS A 180 3.61 -18.37 39.47
N GLN A 181 4.87 -18.03 39.19
CA GLN A 181 5.92 -17.94 40.22
C GLN A 181 5.62 -16.83 41.24
N ILE A 182 5.17 -15.66 40.79
CA ILE A 182 4.78 -14.54 41.65
C ILE A 182 3.63 -14.96 42.58
N ALA A 183 2.59 -15.58 42.03
CA ALA A 183 1.44 -16.04 42.81
C ALA A 183 1.82 -17.11 43.86
N GLN A 184 2.76 -18.01 43.52
CA GLN A 184 3.26 -19.03 44.46
C GLN A 184 4.04 -18.43 45.63
N VAL A 185 4.88 -17.42 45.39
CA VAL A 185 5.64 -16.75 46.44
C VAL A 185 4.73 -15.90 47.33
N GLN A 186 3.81 -15.14 46.74
CA GLN A 186 2.86 -14.30 47.47
C GLN A 186 1.83 -15.12 48.27
N GLY A 187 1.48 -16.33 47.80
CA GLY A 187 0.59 -17.23 48.52
C GLY A 187 1.23 -17.98 49.70
N SER A 188 2.56 -18.08 49.74
CA SER A 188 3.32 -18.81 50.77
C SER A 188 4.02 -17.90 51.79
N SER A 189 4.14 -16.60 51.48
CA SER A 189 4.82 -15.62 52.32
C SER A 189 4.23 -14.23 52.13
N ASN A 190 4.26 -13.40 53.17
CA ASN A 190 3.83 -12.00 53.09
C ASN A 190 4.87 -11.08 52.38
N THR A 191 5.84 -11.64 51.63
CA THR A 191 6.91 -10.90 50.98
C THR A 191 6.68 -10.76 49.47
N SER A 192 7.01 -9.58 48.93
CA SER A 192 6.86 -9.29 47.49
C SER A 192 8.11 -9.73 46.71
N PRO A 193 8.00 -10.60 45.68
CA PRO A 193 9.15 -11.04 44.91
C PRO A 193 9.62 -9.99 43.90
N ALA A 194 10.37 -8.98 44.37
CA ALA A 194 10.78 -7.81 43.58
C ALA A 194 11.42 -8.16 42.22
N ASN A 195 12.35 -9.12 42.18
CA ASN A 195 13.03 -9.50 40.94
C ASN A 195 12.10 -10.13 39.91
N LEU A 196 11.12 -10.95 40.35
CA LEU A 196 10.13 -11.54 39.44
C LEU A 196 9.20 -10.48 38.87
N LEU A 197 8.82 -9.49 39.69
CA LEU A 197 8.02 -8.36 39.25
C LEU A 197 8.76 -7.46 38.25
N ASP A 198 10.09 -7.28 38.40
CA ASP A 198 10.93 -6.57 37.44
C ASP A 198 11.07 -7.35 36.13
N SER A 199 11.35 -8.66 36.20
CA SER A 199 11.40 -9.52 35.00
C SER A 199 10.07 -9.54 34.25
N ARG A 200 8.93 -9.53 34.96
CA ARG A 200 7.60 -9.43 34.35
C ARG A 200 7.41 -8.09 33.66
N ALA A 201 7.75 -6.98 34.30
CA ALA A 201 7.61 -5.65 33.73
C ALA A 201 8.48 -5.49 32.47
N GLU A 202 9.72 -5.98 32.48
CA GLU A 202 10.60 -5.97 31.32
C GLU A 202 10.07 -6.85 30.18
N ALA A 203 9.56 -8.05 30.48
CA ALA A 203 8.93 -8.90 29.47
C ALA A 203 7.69 -8.24 28.84
N VAL A 204 6.88 -7.53 29.63
CA VAL A 204 5.74 -6.75 29.11
C VAL A 204 6.20 -5.57 28.24
N ARG A 205 7.28 -4.88 28.62
CA ARG A 205 7.89 -3.82 27.83
C ARG A 205 8.39 -4.35 26.47
N SER A 206 9.13 -5.46 26.47
CA SER A 206 9.56 -6.14 25.24
C SER A 206 8.40 -6.64 24.40
N LEU A 207 7.33 -7.13 25.03
CA LEU A 207 6.10 -7.49 24.30
C LEU A 207 5.49 -6.27 23.61
N ASN A 208 5.46 -5.12 24.28
CA ASN A 208 4.98 -3.86 23.73
C ASN A 208 5.82 -3.35 22.54
N GLU A 209 7.09 -3.73 22.41
CA GLU A 209 7.89 -3.44 21.20
C GLU A 209 7.35 -4.19 19.96
N LEU A 210 6.72 -5.34 20.16
CA LEU A 210 6.20 -6.20 19.09
C LEU A 210 4.72 -5.94 18.80
N ILE A 211 3.89 -5.88 19.84
CA ILE A 211 2.44 -5.72 19.75
C ILE A 211 1.92 -4.86 20.91
N GLY A 212 1.03 -3.91 20.61
CA GLY A 212 0.42 -3.08 21.65
C GLY A 212 -0.46 -3.89 22.61
N VAL A 213 -0.06 -3.92 23.88
CA VAL A 213 -0.79 -4.58 24.97
C VAL A 213 -0.95 -3.66 26.16
N THR A 214 -2.06 -3.83 26.87
CA THR A 214 -2.34 -3.15 28.13
C THR A 214 -2.34 -4.17 29.25
N ALA A 215 -1.57 -3.90 30.30
CA ALA A 215 -1.57 -4.67 31.53
C ALA A 215 -2.67 -4.19 32.46
N THR A 216 -3.42 -5.13 33.04
CA THR A 216 -4.43 -4.86 34.06
C THR A 216 -4.31 -5.89 35.17
N GLU A 217 -4.42 -5.45 36.41
CA GLU A 217 -4.46 -6.34 37.57
C GLU A 217 -5.83 -6.21 38.27
N LYS A 218 -6.55 -7.33 38.40
CA LYS A 218 -7.88 -7.35 39.05
C LYS A 218 -7.96 -8.53 40.00
N ASN A 219 -8.33 -8.27 41.26
CA ASN A 219 -8.44 -9.29 42.31
C ASN A 219 -7.16 -10.14 42.46
N GLY A 220 -5.98 -9.54 42.27
CA GLY A 220 -4.68 -10.22 42.31
C GLY A 220 -4.34 -11.07 41.08
N VAL A 221 -5.18 -11.04 40.03
CA VAL A 221 -4.90 -11.71 38.75
C VAL A 221 -4.39 -10.68 37.75
N PHE A 222 -3.17 -10.90 37.26
CA PHE A 222 -2.57 -10.10 36.20
C PHE A 222 -3.01 -10.61 34.84
N SER A 223 -3.47 -9.71 33.98
CA SER A 223 -3.85 -10.00 32.60
C SER A 223 -3.27 -9.01 31.61
N LEU A 224 -3.01 -9.47 30.40
CA LEU A 224 -2.59 -8.67 29.26
C LEU A 224 -3.60 -8.81 28.15
N SER A 225 -4.13 -7.68 27.69
CA SER A 225 -5.05 -7.63 26.55
C SER A 225 -4.53 -6.73 25.45
N THR A 226 -4.87 -7.04 24.20
CA THR A 226 -4.70 -6.12 23.07
C THR A 226 -5.66 -4.93 23.17
N GLY A 227 -5.44 -3.87 22.39
CA GLY A 227 -6.29 -2.67 22.39
C GLY A 227 -7.79 -2.91 22.12
N SER A 228 -8.13 -4.03 21.49
CA SER A 228 -9.50 -4.48 21.22
C SER A 228 -10.10 -5.40 22.30
N GLY A 229 -9.37 -5.63 23.39
CA GLY A 229 -9.85 -6.35 24.58
C GLY A 229 -9.60 -7.86 24.59
N GLN A 230 -8.95 -8.43 23.57
CA GLN A 230 -8.62 -9.85 23.55
C GLN A 230 -7.44 -10.14 24.48
N SER A 231 -7.60 -11.09 25.39
CA SER A 231 -6.58 -11.47 26.36
C SER A 231 -5.49 -12.34 25.72
N LEU A 232 -4.24 -11.91 25.79
CA LEU A 232 -3.06 -12.72 25.42
C LEU A 232 -2.50 -13.49 26.62
N VAL A 233 -2.62 -12.93 27.83
CA VAL A 233 -2.25 -13.61 29.08
C VAL A 233 -3.35 -13.38 30.09
N LEU A 234 -3.80 -14.45 30.75
CA LEU A 234 -4.77 -14.40 31.84
C LEU A 234 -4.24 -15.24 33.00
N GLY A 235 -3.73 -14.58 34.04
CA GLY A 235 -3.11 -15.28 35.16
C GLY A 235 -1.90 -16.12 34.71
N ASP A 236 -1.99 -17.43 34.89
CA ASP A 236 -0.94 -18.39 34.54
C ASP A 236 -1.13 -19.04 33.15
N GLN A 237 -2.12 -18.60 32.37
CA GLN A 237 -2.39 -19.09 31.02
C GLN A 237 -2.00 -18.05 29.97
N SER A 238 -1.37 -18.49 28.88
CA SER A 238 -1.13 -17.69 27.68
C SER A 238 -1.96 -18.20 26.50
N SER A 239 -2.43 -17.28 25.67
CA SER A 239 -3.00 -17.58 24.35
C SER A 239 -1.92 -17.36 23.28
N SER A 240 -1.95 -18.17 22.22
CA SER A 240 -1.01 -18.01 21.11
C SER A 240 -1.63 -17.22 19.96
N ILE A 241 -0.79 -16.49 19.24
CA ILE A 241 -1.13 -15.87 17.96
C ILE A 241 -0.36 -16.56 16.83
N SER A 242 -0.88 -16.47 15.61
CA SER A 242 -0.23 -16.98 14.41
C SER A 242 -0.46 -16.04 13.25
N ALA A 243 0.59 -15.79 12.47
CA ALA A 243 0.46 -15.11 11.18
C ALA A 243 -0.02 -16.13 10.14
N VAL A 244 -1.19 -15.87 9.55
CA VAL A 244 -1.84 -16.76 8.57
C VAL A 244 -2.30 -15.95 7.36
N PRO A 245 -2.41 -16.55 6.16
CA PRO A 245 -3.03 -15.89 5.01
C PRO A 245 -4.42 -15.34 5.37
N SER A 246 -4.69 -14.09 4.99
CA SER A 246 -6.00 -13.49 5.22
C SER A 246 -7.06 -14.21 4.40
N LYS A 247 -8.26 -14.33 4.96
CA LYS A 247 -9.39 -14.94 4.24
C LYS A 247 -9.79 -14.16 2.99
N SER A 248 -9.57 -12.84 2.97
CA SER A 248 -9.92 -12.00 1.82
C SER A 248 -8.77 -11.78 0.83
N ASP A 249 -7.52 -12.04 1.24
CA ASP A 249 -6.34 -11.91 0.38
C ASP A 249 -5.27 -12.92 0.84
N THR A 250 -5.13 -14.02 0.11
CA THR A 250 -4.21 -15.10 0.52
C THR A 250 -2.74 -14.70 0.33
N SER A 251 -2.47 -13.60 -0.36
CA SER A 251 -1.12 -13.07 -0.54
C SER A 251 -0.67 -12.15 0.60
N GLN A 252 -1.56 -11.86 1.56
CA GLN A 252 -1.29 -11.03 2.71
C GLN A 252 -1.56 -11.77 4.01
N TYR A 253 -0.61 -11.76 4.93
CA TYR A 253 -0.80 -12.41 6.22
C TYR A 253 -1.55 -11.48 7.18
N THR A 254 -2.55 -12.01 7.86
CA THR A 254 -3.17 -11.41 9.03
C THR A 254 -2.68 -12.09 10.30
N ILE A 255 -2.91 -11.48 11.45
CA ILE A 255 -2.63 -12.09 12.75
C ILE A 255 -3.92 -12.71 13.27
N GLN A 256 -3.87 -13.98 13.61
CA GLN A 256 -4.98 -14.72 14.20
C GLN A 256 -4.66 -15.06 15.65
N LEU A 257 -5.63 -14.87 16.55
CA LEU A 257 -5.60 -15.39 17.92
C LEU A 257 -6.15 -16.83 17.93
N ASN A 258 -5.38 -17.72 18.54
CA ASN A 258 -5.75 -19.11 18.76
C ASN A 258 -6.26 -19.25 20.19
N ALA A 259 -7.57 -19.05 20.38
CA ALA A 259 -8.18 -19.11 21.70
C ALA A 259 -8.23 -20.55 22.26
N PRO A 260 -8.11 -20.74 23.59
CA PRO A 260 -8.34 -22.03 24.23
C PRO A 260 -9.76 -22.53 23.90
N GLY A 261 -9.88 -23.65 23.18
CA GLY A 261 -11.16 -24.17 22.68
C GLY A 261 -11.32 -24.19 21.16
N GLY A 262 -10.30 -23.78 20.39
CA GLY A 262 -10.22 -23.97 18.94
C GLY A 262 -10.91 -22.91 18.08
N THR A 263 -11.44 -21.84 18.70
CA THR A 263 -12.01 -20.71 17.95
C THR A 263 -10.89 -19.75 17.53
N ALA A 264 -10.71 -19.63 16.22
CA ALA A 264 -9.78 -18.71 15.58
C ALA A 264 -10.42 -17.32 15.41
N LEU A 265 -9.76 -16.28 15.92
CA LEU A 265 -10.21 -14.89 15.75
C LEU A 265 -9.18 -14.08 14.96
N ASP A 266 -9.60 -13.46 13.85
CA ASP A 266 -8.76 -12.56 13.06
C ASP A 266 -8.59 -11.21 13.79
N LEU A 267 -7.34 -10.84 14.06
CA LEU A 267 -6.97 -9.61 14.75
C LEU A 267 -6.37 -8.55 13.81
N GLY A 268 -6.27 -8.79 12.51
CA GLY A 268 -5.54 -7.92 11.57
C GLY A 268 -6.01 -6.46 11.56
N ASN A 269 -7.32 -6.24 11.72
CA ASN A 269 -7.91 -4.90 11.68
C ASN A 269 -8.00 -4.22 13.05
N VAL A 270 -7.61 -4.91 14.13
CA VAL A 270 -7.75 -4.42 15.50
C VAL A 270 -6.42 -4.30 16.25
N ILE A 271 -5.34 -4.89 15.71
CA ILE A 271 -4.01 -4.70 16.26
C ILE A 271 -3.52 -3.28 15.98
N SER A 272 -3.12 -2.61 17.04
CA SER A 272 -2.50 -1.29 17.01
C SER A 272 -1.25 -1.28 17.88
N GLY A 273 -0.23 -0.52 17.50
CA GLY A 273 0.99 -0.39 18.28
C GLY A 273 1.95 -1.57 18.14
N GLY A 274 3.21 -1.33 18.51
CA GLY A 274 4.30 -2.27 18.32
C GLY A 274 4.68 -2.42 16.84
N SER A 275 5.74 -3.18 16.60
CA SER A 275 6.26 -3.39 15.25
C SER A 275 5.23 -4.07 14.32
N ILE A 276 4.42 -5.00 14.84
CA ILE A 276 3.34 -5.65 14.07
C ILE A 276 2.31 -4.62 13.58
N GLY A 277 1.84 -3.73 14.47
CA GLY A 277 0.91 -2.66 14.10
C GLY A 277 1.47 -1.76 13.00
N GLY A 278 2.75 -1.36 13.14
CA GLY A 278 3.43 -0.50 12.17
C GLY A 278 3.55 -1.13 10.79
N LEU A 279 3.85 -2.43 10.71
CA LEU A 279 3.92 -3.19 9.46
C LEU A 279 2.55 -3.35 8.79
N LEU A 280 1.50 -3.65 9.57
CA LEU A 280 0.12 -3.77 9.05
C LEU A 280 -0.40 -2.42 8.53
N ARG A 281 -0.12 -1.33 9.26
CA ARG A 281 -0.44 0.04 8.83
C ARG A 281 0.32 0.41 7.56
N TYR A 282 1.63 0.15 7.49
CA TYR A 282 2.43 0.40 6.29
C TYR A 282 1.87 -0.33 5.06
N ARG A 283 1.52 -1.60 5.22
CA ARG A 283 0.97 -2.41 4.13
C ARG A 283 -0.33 -1.82 3.58
N SER A 284 -1.25 -1.44 4.46
CA SER A 284 -2.57 -0.92 4.09
C SER A 284 -2.53 0.52 3.57
N ASP A 285 -1.79 1.40 4.26
CA ASP A 285 -1.80 2.83 3.98
C ASP A 285 -0.88 3.25 2.84
N ALA A 286 0.18 2.50 2.57
CA ALA A 286 1.22 2.90 1.63
C ALA A 286 1.54 1.85 0.57
N LEU A 287 1.89 0.63 0.97
CA LEU A 287 2.39 -0.39 0.03
C LEU A 287 1.34 -0.78 -1.01
N MET A 288 0.14 -1.16 -0.56
CA MET A 288 -0.93 -1.59 -1.47
C MET A 288 -1.42 -0.47 -2.39
N PRO A 289 -1.70 0.76 -1.90
CA PRO A 289 -1.99 1.89 -2.79
C PRO A 289 -0.86 2.17 -3.80
N ALA A 290 0.41 2.07 -3.40
CA ALA A 290 1.53 2.28 -4.31
C ALA A 290 1.63 1.20 -5.40
N ILE A 291 1.38 -0.07 -5.06
CA ILE A 291 1.30 -1.18 -6.03
C ILE A 291 0.17 -0.91 -7.03
N ASN A 292 -1.02 -0.54 -6.53
CA ASN A 292 -2.19 -0.28 -7.37
C ASN A 292 -2.01 0.94 -8.28
N ASP A 293 -1.42 2.02 -7.79
CA ASP A 293 -1.13 3.21 -8.60
C ASP A 293 -0.05 2.94 -9.65
N LEU A 294 1.03 2.24 -9.30
CA LEU A 294 2.08 1.88 -10.26
C LEU A 294 1.51 1.00 -11.38
N GLY A 295 0.71 -0.02 -11.02
CA GLY A 295 0.10 -0.90 -12.00
C GLY A 295 -0.98 -0.23 -12.84
N ARG A 296 -1.71 0.74 -12.27
CA ARG A 296 -2.65 1.59 -13.00
C ARG A 296 -1.94 2.42 -14.07
N ILE A 297 -0.83 3.08 -13.72
CA ILE A 297 -0.03 3.85 -14.69
C ILE A 297 0.48 2.93 -15.80
N ALA A 298 0.93 1.72 -15.48
CA ALA A 298 1.39 0.74 -16.47
C ALA A 298 0.27 0.33 -17.45
N ILE A 299 -0.91 0.00 -16.94
CA ILE A 299 -2.08 -0.38 -17.76
C ILE A 299 -2.48 0.77 -18.68
N VAL A 300 -2.62 1.99 -18.15
CA VAL A 300 -2.99 3.16 -18.98
C VAL A 300 -1.91 3.46 -20.01
N THR A 301 -0.63 3.31 -19.66
CA THR A 301 0.49 3.47 -20.60
C THR A 301 0.37 2.50 -21.76
N ALA A 302 0.22 1.20 -21.47
CA ALA A 302 0.10 0.16 -22.47
C ALA A 302 -1.13 0.36 -23.37
N ASP A 303 -2.29 0.60 -22.75
CA ASP A 303 -3.57 0.75 -23.45
C ASP A 303 -3.62 2.01 -24.31
N ALA A 304 -3.24 3.17 -23.78
CA ALA A 304 -3.28 4.43 -24.52
C ALA A 304 -2.30 4.44 -25.70
N LEU A 305 -1.09 3.91 -25.52
CA LEU A 305 -0.09 3.85 -26.59
C LEU A 305 -0.48 2.83 -27.66
N ASN A 306 -0.95 1.64 -27.27
CA ASN A 306 -1.42 0.63 -28.22
C ASN A 306 -2.65 1.12 -29.00
N SER A 307 -3.63 1.70 -28.31
CA SER A 307 -4.83 2.25 -28.93
C SER A 307 -4.51 3.35 -29.94
N GLN A 308 -3.55 4.23 -29.63
CA GLN A 308 -3.13 5.28 -30.53
C GLN A 308 -2.28 4.75 -31.69
N LEU A 309 -1.40 3.77 -31.48
CA LEU A 309 -0.68 3.09 -32.58
C LEU A 309 -1.65 2.39 -33.53
N GLY A 310 -2.73 1.82 -33.02
CA GLY A 310 -3.79 1.20 -33.82
C GLY A 310 -4.51 2.16 -34.76
N GLN A 311 -4.47 3.48 -34.48
CA GLN A 311 -5.05 4.52 -35.33
C GLN A 311 -4.16 4.93 -36.51
N GLY A 312 -2.94 4.39 -36.64
CA GLY A 312 -2.00 4.79 -37.69
C GLY A 312 -1.56 3.68 -38.63
N LEU A 313 -0.72 4.05 -39.59
CA LEU A 313 -0.04 3.15 -40.52
C LEU A 313 1.47 3.11 -40.28
N ASP A 314 2.04 1.94 -40.48
CA ASP A 314 3.47 1.64 -40.35
C ASP A 314 4.27 1.98 -41.63
N LEU A 315 5.57 1.65 -41.68
CA LEU A 315 6.41 1.93 -42.87
C LEU A 315 6.05 1.09 -44.10
N ASN A 316 5.30 0.02 -43.90
CA ASN A 316 4.84 -0.89 -44.94
C ASN A 316 3.46 -0.47 -45.49
N GLY A 317 2.82 0.54 -44.89
CA GLY A 317 1.47 0.97 -45.24
C GLY A 317 0.38 0.14 -44.54
N GLU A 318 0.76 -0.71 -43.60
CA GLU A 318 -0.15 -1.57 -42.83
C GLU A 318 -0.61 -0.87 -41.56
N PHE A 319 -1.80 -1.21 -41.07
CA PHE A 319 -2.26 -0.70 -39.79
C PHE A 319 -1.37 -1.14 -38.63
N GLY A 320 -1.20 -0.26 -37.65
CA GLY A 320 -0.32 -0.48 -36.51
C GLY A 320 -0.55 -1.79 -35.75
N ALA A 321 0.55 -2.29 -35.18
CA ALA A 321 0.61 -3.43 -34.26
C ALA A 321 0.91 -2.98 -32.82
N SER A 322 0.49 -3.79 -31.84
CA SER A 322 0.67 -3.46 -30.42
C SER A 322 2.14 -3.35 -30.06
N MET A 323 2.50 -2.27 -29.37
CA MET A 323 3.84 -2.09 -28.79
C MET A 323 3.97 -2.85 -27.48
N PHE A 324 2.94 -2.77 -26.63
CA PHE A 324 2.88 -3.42 -25.33
C PHE A 324 1.93 -4.62 -25.33
N THR A 325 2.10 -5.50 -24.35
CA THR A 325 1.19 -6.62 -24.07
C THR A 325 -0.25 -6.14 -23.96
N ASP A 326 -1.19 -6.91 -24.53
CA ASP A 326 -2.62 -6.66 -24.38
C ASP A 326 -3.00 -6.71 -22.90
N ILE A 327 -3.60 -5.61 -22.41
CA ILE A 327 -4.05 -5.50 -21.03
C ILE A 327 -5.18 -6.49 -20.71
N ASN A 328 -5.94 -6.98 -21.69
CA ASN A 328 -7.04 -7.93 -21.47
C ASN A 328 -6.74 -9.33 -21.99
N ASN A 329 -5.46 -9.70 -22.13
CA ASN A 329 -5.11 -11.09 -22.37
C ASN A 329 -5.68 -12.00 -21.27
N ALA A 330 -5.96 -13.27 -21.62
CA ALA A 330 -6.66 -14.19 -20.72
C ALA A 330 -6.00 -14.37 -19.35
N ALA A 331 -4.66 -14.33 -19.27
CA ALA A 331 -3.94 -14.45 -18.01
C ALA A 331 -4.14 -13.21 -17.12
N SER A 332 -4.03 -12.01 -17.68
CA SER A 332 -4.27 -10.74 -16.96
C SER A 332 -5.69 -10.64 -16.42
N VAL A 333 -6.69 -11.08 -17.19
CA VAL A 333 -8.10 -11.05 -16.75
C VAL A 333 -8.34 -11.97 -15.54
N ALA A 334 -7.68 -13.14 -15.50
CA ALA A 334 -7.78 -14.08 -14.39
C ALA A 334 -7.00 -13.62 -13.14
N LEU A 335 -5.84 -12.96 -13.30
CA LEU A 335 -4.98 -12.53 -12.19
C LEU A 335 -5.49 -11.29 -11.44
N ARG A 336 -6.52 -10.62 -11.94
CA ARG A 336 -7.15 -9.45 -11.32
C ARG A 336 -8.17 -9.78 -10.24
N SER A 337 -8.47 -11.06 -10.04
CA SER A 337 -9.42 -11.52 -9.03
C SER A 337 -8.86 -12.69 -8.25
N GLN A 338 -9.21 -12.75 -6.98
CA GLN A 338 -8.86 -13.84 -6.09
C GLN A 338 -10.09 -14.25 -5.28
N ALA A 339 -10.42 -15.54 -5.30
CA ALA A 339 -11.45 -16.11 -4.45
C ALA A 339 -11.05 -16.03 -2.97
N ALA A 340 -11.98 -15.65 -2.10
CA ALA A 340 -11.76 -15.65 -0.66
C ALA A 340 -11.65 -17.09 -0.13
N GLN A 341 -10.84 -17.26 0.91
CA GLN A 341 -10.73 -18.54 1.61
C GLN A 341 -12.04 -18.84 2.35
N GLY A 342 -12.64 -19.98 2.06
CA GLY A 342 -13.93 -20.40 2.62
C GLY A 342 -15.13 -20.16 1.69
N ASN A 343 -14.90 -19.72 0.44
CA ASN A 343 -15.91 -19.84 -0.61
C ASN A 343 -16.36 -21.31 -0.75
N LEU A 344 -17.65 -21.49 -0.99
CA LEU A 344 -18.27 -22.80 -1.17
C LEU A 344 -18.24 -23.23 -2.64
N GLY A 345 -18.29 -22.26 -3.57
CA GLY A 345 -18.14 -22.47 -5.01
C GLY A 345 -16.67 -22.56 -5.45
N ASP A 346 -16.46 -23.19 -6.61
CA ASP A 346 -15.17 -23.24 -7.32
C ASP A 346 -15.05 -22.18 -8.44
N GLY A 347 -16.01 -21.25 -8.49
CA GLY A 347 -16.09 -20.20 -9.49
C GLY A 347 -14.86 -19.29 -9.54
N ALA A 348 -14.44 -18.94 -10.75
CA ALA A 348 -13.41 -17.93 -11.01
C ALA A 348 -14.06 -16.68 -11.63
N LEU A 349 -13.82 -15.53 -11.01
CA LEU A 349 -14.32 -14.24 -11.49
C LEU A 349 -13.25 -13.55 -12.35
N GLY A 350 -13.51 -13.30 -13.62
CA GLY A 350 -12.64 -12.53 -14.50
C GLY A 350 -12.94 -11.03 -14.46
N VAL A 351 -11.89 -10.22 -14.64
CA VAL A 351 -11.98 -8.76 -14.63
C VAL A 351 -11.42 -8.18 -15.94
N THR A 352 -12.30 -7.70 -16.80
CA THR A 352 -11.94 -7.12 -18.10
C THR A 352 -12.02 -5.62 -18.03
N ILE A 353 -10.94 -4.92 -18.40
CA ILE A 353 -10.87 -3.47 -18.40
C ILE A 353 -11.52 -2.96 -19.67
N LYS A 354 -12.58 -2.15 -19.53
CA LYS A 354 -13.29 -1.56 -20.68
C LYS A 354 -12.78 -0.16 -21.00
N ASP A 355 -12.43 0.61 -19.97
CA ASP A 355 -11.85 1.93 -20.09
C ASP A 355 -10.71 2.05 -19.07
N SER A 356 -9.46 1.99 -19.55
CA SER A 356 -8.29 2.09 -18.68
C SER A 356 -8.18 3.46 -18.00
N SER A 357 -8.75 4.49 -18.62
CA SER A 357 -8.61 5.87 -18.19
C SER A 357 -9.43 6.18 -16.93
N GLN A 358 -10.50 5.41 -16.69
CA GLN A 358 -11.38 5.52 -15.52
C GLN A 358 -10.93 4.67 -14.32
N LEU A 359 -9.88 3.85 -14.48
CA LEU A 359 -9.38 3.01 -13.41
C LEU A 359 -8.95 3.84 -12.19
N THR A 360 -9.25 3.33 -11.01
CA THR A 360 -8.82 3.87 -9.72
C THR A 360 -7.69 3.03 -9.12
N ASN A 361 -7.15 3.46 -7.98
CA ASN A 361 -6.10 2.75 -7.24
C ASN A 361 -6.65 1.86 -6.11
N PHE A 362 -7.95 1.63 -6.09
CA PHE A 362 -8.62 0.85 -5.04
C PHE A 362 -8.73 -0.62 -5.43
N ASP A 363 -8.78 -1.46 -4.38
CA ASP A 363 -9.24 -2.84 -4.48
C ASP A 363 -10.74 -2.90 -4.18
N TYR A 364 -11.39 -3.99 -4.57
CA TYR A 364 -12.82 -4.21 -4.39
C TYR A 364 -13.09 -5.58 -3.78
N LYS A 365 -14.06 -5.66 -2.90
CA LYS A 365 -14.68 -6.91 -2.47
C LYS A 365 -15.99 -7.09 -3.22
N VAL A 366 -16.07 -8.11 -4.04
CA VAL A 366 -17.27 -8.53 -4.76
C VAL A 366 -17.89 -9.69 -3.99
N SER A 367 -19.16 -9.57 -3.59
CA SER A 367 -19.85 -10.60 -2.79
C SER A 367 -21.14 -11.07 -3.47
N PHE A 368 -21.32 -12.39 -3.52
CA PHE A 368 -22.51 -13.06 -4.04
C PHE A 368 -23.48 -13.30 -2.88
N ASN A 369 -24.28 -12.28 -2.55
CA ASN A 369 -25.15 -12.32 -1.37
C ASN A 369 -26.57 -12.84 -1.67
N ASP A 370 -26.97 -12.89 -2.94
CA ASP A 370 -28.33 -13.23 -3.35
C ASP A 370 -28.43 -14.71 -3.74
N GLY A 371 -29.01 -15.54 -2.86
CA GLY A 371 -29.25 -16.95 -3.11
C GLY A 371 -30.34 -17.26 -4.14
N THR A 372 -31.10 -16.25 -4.57
CA THR A 372 -32.13 -16.39 -5.63
C THR A 372 -31.61 -15.96 -7.00
N ASN A 373 -30.64 -15.06 -7.06
CA ASN A 373 -30.02 -14.61 -8.29
C ASN A 373 -28.50 -14.40 -8.12
N LEU A 374 -27.74 -15.44 -8.47
CA LEU A 374 -26.28 -15.44 -8.41
C LEU A 374 -25.60 -14.54 -9.46
N ASN A 375 -26.35 -13.95 -10.40
CA ASN A 375 -25.81 -12.94 -11.31
C ASN A 375 -25.74 -11.55 -10.66
N LYS A 376 -26.36 -11.35 -9.50
CA LYS A 376 -26.31 -10.09 -8.76
C LYS A 376 -25.16 -10.10 -7.76
N VAL A 377 -24.24 -9.16 -7.92
CA VAL A 377 -23.09 -8.98 -7.03
C VAL A 377 -23.16 -7.65 -6.31
N THR A 378 -22.79 -7.63 -5.03
CA THR A 378 -22.58 -6.39 -4.29
C THR A 378 -21.10 -6.07 -4.24
N VAL A 379 -20.75 -4.83 -4.56
CA VAL A 379 -19.36 -4.38 -4.66
C VAL A 379 -19.08 -3.34 -3.56
N LEU A 380 -18.05 -3.62 -2.77
CA LEU A 380 -17.53 -2.73 -1.73
C LEU A 380 -16.08 -2.37 -2.08
N ARG A 381 -15.77 -1.09 -2.12
CA ARG A 381 -14.42 -0.61 -2.39
C ARG A 381 -13.56 -0.62 -1.11
N SER A 382 -12.24 -0.71 -1.26
CA SER A 382 -11.31 -0.85 -0.14
C SER A 382 -11.26 0.34 0.83
N ASP A 383 -11.78 1.50 0.44
CA ASP A 383 -11.98 2.67 1.32
C ASP A 383 -13.31 2.62 2.10
N GLY A 384 -14.06 1.53 1.98
CA GLY A 384 -15.36 1.34 2.62
C GLY A 384 -16.54 1.91 1.84
N LYS A 385 -16.32 2.50 0.65
CA LYS A 385 -17.41 2.99 -0.18
C LYS A 385 -18.20 1.82 -0.78
N ALA A 386 -19.49 1.73 -0.48
CA ALA A 386 -20.40 0.82 -1.16
C ALA A 386 -20.64 1.31 -2.59
N MET A 387 -20.24 0.51 -3.59
CA MET A 387 -20.43 0.84 -5.00
C MET A 387 -21.84 0.46 -5.50
N GLY A 388 -22.52 -0.43 -4.78
CA GLY A 388 -23.89 -0.86 -5.08
C GLY A 388 -23.95 -2.31 -5.55
N THR A 389 -25.07 -2.64 -6.19
CA THR A 389 -25.34 -3.98 -6.74
C THR A 389 -25.35 -3.93 -8.26
N TYR A 390 -24.71 -4.92 -8.88
CA TYR A 390 -24.55 -5.02 -10.34
C TYR A 390 -25.03 -6.38 -10.83
N ASP A 391 -25.61 -6.42 -12.03
CA ASP A 391 -26.07 -7.64 -12.69
C ASP A 391 -25.06 -8.06 -13.77
N LEU A 392 -24.38 -9.19 -13.55
CA LEU A 392 -23.37 -9.73 -14.47
C LEU A 392 -23.95 -10.22 -15.80
N SER A 393 -25.27 -10.38 -15.91
CA SER A 393 -25.95 -10.82 -17.14
C SER A 393 -26.43 -9.68 -18.03
N ALA A 394 -26.30 -8.43 -17.60
CA ALA A 394 -26.73 -7.27 -18.38
C ALA A 394 -25.93 -7.14 -19.70
N THR A 395 -26.61 -6.71 -20.76
CA THR A 395 -25.99 -6.42 -22.07
C THR A 395 -26.27 -4.97 -22.47
N PRO A 396 -25.26 -4.09 -22.54
CA PRO A 396 -23.83 -4.36 -22.29
C PRO A 396 -23.51 -4.62 -20.79
N PRO A 397 -22.40 -5.32 -20.49
CA PRO A 397 -21.99 -5.56 -19.11
C PRO A 397 -21.81 -4.26 -18.31
N PRO A 398 -22.13 -4.25 -17.00
CA PRO A 398 -21.97 -3.06 -16.19
C PRO A 398 -20.49 -2.71 -16.03
N VAL A 399 -20.17 -1.43 -16.21
CA VAL A 399 -18.82 -0.88 -16.01
C VAL A 399 -18.73 -0.26 -14.62
N ILE A 400 -17.74 -0.69 -13.85
CA ILE A 400 -17.44 -0.24 -12.49
C ILE A 400 -16.04 0.38 -12.53
N ASP A 401 -15.91 1.69 -12.33
CA ASP A 401 -14.62 2.40 -12.33
C ASP A 401 -13.68 1.93 -13.47
N GLY A 402 -14.21 1.77 -14.69
CA GLY A 402 -13.48 1.37 -15.90
C GLY A 402 -13.38 -0.14 -16.20
N PHE A 403 -13.77 -1.04 -15.29
CA PHE A 403 -13.73 -2.49 -15.52
C PHE A 403 -15.12 -3.15 -15.50
N THR A 404 -15.19 -4.36 -16.04
CA THR A 404 -16.37 -5.22 -16.07
C THR A 404 -16.04 -6.56 -15.43
N LEU A 405 -17.06 -7.26 -14.96
CA LEU A 405 -16.93 -8.53 -14.25
C LEU A 405 -17.69 -9.62 -15.00
N ALA A 406 -17.12 -10.82 -15.05
CA ALA A 406 -17.78 -12.00 -15.59
C ALA A 406 -17.28 -13.26 -14.88
N VAL A 407 -18.16 -14.24 -14.65
CA VAL A 407 -17.72 -15.56 -14.18
C VAL A 407 -17.05 -16.28 -15.36
N GLN A 408 -15.75 -16.56 -15.24
CA GLN A 408 -14.96 -17.19 -16.30
C GLN A 408 -15.12 -18.71 -16.33
N SER A 409 -15.21 -19.33 -15.16
CA SER A 409 -15.32 -20.78 -15.01
C SER A 409 -15.88 -21.13 -13.62
N GLY A 410 -16.24 -22.40 -13.43
CA GLY A 410 -16.78 -22.92 -12.18
C GLY A 410 -18.17 -22.38 -11.84
N ALA A 411 -18.66 -22.75 -10.66
CA ALA A 411 -19.92 -22.27 -10.11
C ALA A 411 -19.67 -21.39 -8.88
N VAL A 412 -20.33 -20.24 -8.84
CA VAL A 412 -20.41 -19.40 -7.64
C VAL A 412 -21.62 -19.80 -6.79
N GLN A 413 -21.54 -19.61 -5.48
CA GLN A 413 -22.60 -19.89 -4.53
C GLN A 413 -22.90 -18.68 -3.65
N ALA A 414 -24.08 -18.68 -3.04
CA ALA A 414 -24.46 -17.62 -2.10
C ALA A 414 -23.54 -17.65 -0.87
N GLY A 415 -22.94 -16.50 -0.55
CA GLY A 415 -21.92 -16.35 0.48
C GLY A 415 -20.49 -16.27 -0.07
N ASP A 416 -20.27 -16.61 -1.35
CA ASP A 416 -18.94 -16.47 -1.96
C ASP A 416 -18.52 -15.01 -2.08
N SER A 417 -17.23 -14.75 -1.92
CA SER A 417 -16.66 -13.43 -2.15
C SER A 417 -15.31 -13.49 -2.85
N PHE A 418 -15.00 -12.42 -3.58
CA PHE A 418 -13.79 -12.27 -4.37
C PHE A 418 -13.16 -10.93 -4.08
N LYS A 419 -11.84 -10.92 -3.90
CA LYS A 419 -11.05 -9.70 -3.96
C LYS A 419 -10.70 -9.41 -5.42
N VAL A 420 -11.11 -8.24 -5.89
CA VAL A 420 -10.81 -7.73 -7.22
C VAL A 420 -9.81 -6.59 -7.11
N SER A 421 -8.67 -6.76 -7.76
CA SER A 421 -7.56 -5.81 -7.83
C SER A 421 -7.25 -5.52 -9.30
N PRO A 422 -7.99 -4.59 -9.95
CA PRO A 422 -7.90 -4.39 -11.40
C PRO A 422 -6.51 -3.97 -11.87
N THR A 423 -5.77 -3.26 -11.01
CA THR A 423 -4.52 -2.60 -11.39
C THR A 423 -3.27 -3.20 -10.75
N ALA A 424 -3.38 -3.97 -9.66
CA ALA A 424 -2.24 -4.42 -8.85
C ALA A 424 -1.12 -5.14 -9.65
N ASN A 425 -1.51 -5.96 -10.63
CA ASN A 425 -0.55 -6.71 -11.46
C ASN A 425 -0.10 -5.98 -12.73
N GLY A 426 -0.66 -4.80 -13.03
CA GLY A 426 -0.39 -4.09 -14.30
C GLY A 426 1.10 -3.81 -14.55
N ALA A 427 1.83 -3.42 -13.51
CA ALA A 427 3.27 -3.14 -13.62
C ALA A 427 4.13 -4.41 -13.68
N LYS A 428 3.61 -5.53 -13.19
CA LYS A 428 4.27 -6.84 -13.31
C LYS A 428 4.07 -7.43 -14.71
N GLU A 429 2.91 -7.20 -15.31
CA GLU A 429 2.50 -7.83 -16.57
C GLU A 429 2.84 -7.02 -17.81
N ILE A 430 3.08 -5.70 -17.69
CA ILE A 430 3.46 -4.88 -18.83
C ILE A 430 4.76 -5.40 -19.46
N GLY A 431 4.71 -5.67 -20.76
CA GLY A 431 5.87 -6.08 -21.55
C GLY A 431 5.83 -5.47 -22.95
N THR A 432 6.99 -5.36 -23.61
CA THR A 432 7.07 -4.93 -25.01
C THR A 432 6.95 -6.16 -25.91
N VAL A 433 5.96 -6.18 -26.82
CA VAL A 433 5.71 -7.30 -27.75
C VAL A 433 6.14 -7.01 -29.18
N LEU A 434 6.28 -5.72 -29.54
CA LEU A 434 6.78 -5.32 -30.84
C LEU A 434 8.30 -5.54 -30.92
N SER A 435 8.77 -6.21 -31.95
CA SER A 435 10.20 -6.45 -32.19
C SER A 435 10.73 -5.69 -33.41
N ASP A 436 9.85 -5.38 -34.35
CA ASP A 436 10.20 -4.74 -35.62
C ASP A 436 9.92 -3.23 -35.57
N PRO A 437 10.95 -2.36 -35.67
CA PRO A 437 10.78 -0.91 -35.66
C PRO A 437 10.00 -0.38 -36.87
N SER A 438 9.93 -1.13 -37.97
CA SER A 438 9.18 -0.73 -39.17
C SER A 438 7.67 -0.70 -38.93
N LYS A 439 7.19 -1.52 -37.98
CA LYS A 439 5.78 -1.67 -37.61
C LYS A 439 5.22 -0.58 -36.69
N ILE A 440 6.04 0.37 -36.29
CA ILE A 440 5.58 1.51 -35.47
C ILE A 440 4.70 2.42 -36.35
N ALA A 441 3.43 2.58 -36.00
CA ALA A 441 2.47 3.29 -36.83
C ALA A 441 2.50 4.81 -36.60
N PHE A 442 3.15 5.57 -37.49
CA PHE A 442 3.31 7.02 -37.36
C PHE A 442 2.47 7.85 -38.33
N ALA A 443 2.11 7.27 -39.47
CA ALA A 443 1.29 7.92 -40.48
C ALA A 443 -0.19 7.85 -40.09
N ALA A 444 -1.00 8.83 -40.47
CA ALA A 444 -2.45 8.68 -40.33
C ALA A 444 -3.01 7.86 -41.51
N PRO A 445 -4.12 7.11 -41.34
CA PRO A 445 -4.59 6.15 -42.35
C PRO A 445 -5.13 6.79 -43.63
N LEU A 446 -5.62 8.02 -43.52
CA LEU A 446 -6.20 8.76 -44.63
C LEU A 446 -5.35 9.99 -44.94
N GLN A 447 -5.19 10.28 -46.22
CA GLN A 447 -4.63 11.54 -46.72
C GLN A 447 -5.67 12.25 -47.59
N GLY A 448 -5.58 13.57 -47.66
CA GLY A 448 -6.38 14.38 -48.56
C GLY A 448 -5.47 15.17 -49.48
N GLU A 449 -5.83 15.26 -50.76
CA GLU A 449 -5.12 16.02 -51.78
C GLU A 449 -6.10 16.93 -52.53
N ALA A 450 -5.77 18.23 -52.61
CA ALA A 450 -6.50 19.15 -53.47
C ALA A 450 -6.23 18.83 -54.95
N GLY A 451 -7.24 19.00 -55.79
CA GLY A 451 -7.08 18.98 -57.23
C GLY A 451 -6.05 20.02 -57.68
N LYS A 452 -5.10 19.62 -58.53
CA LYS A 452 -4.06 20.52 -59.07
C LYS A 452 -4.62 21.65 -59.94
N THR A 453 -5.87 21.51 -60.38
CA THR A 453 -6.60 22.46 -61.21
C THR A 453 -7.58 23.31 -60.41
N ASN A 454 -7.58 23.21 -59.07
CA ASN A 454 -8.44 24.03 -58.23
C ASN A 454 -8.10 25.52 -58.41
N GLN A 455 -9.13 26.35 -58.53
CA GLN A 455 -9.00 27.79 -58.77
C GLN A 455 -9.47 28.64 -57.59
N GLY A 456 -10.21 28.06 -56.65
CA GLY A 456 -10.66 28.74 -55.43
C GLY A 456 -9.61 28.84 -54.34
N THR A 457 -9.97 29.52 -53.26
CA THR A 457 -9.15 29.63 -52.03
C THR A 457 -9.53 28.58 -50.99
N GLY A 458 -10.27 27.55 -51.40
CA GLY A 458 -10.72 26.46 -50.53
C GLY A 458 -9.54 25.72 -49.91
N THR A 459 -9.59 25.51 -48.60
CA THR A 459 -8.63 24.69 -47.87
C THR A 459 -9.36 23.59 -47.13
N PHE A 460 -8.64 22.51 -46.80
CA PHE A 460 -9.19 21.45 -45.96
C PHE A 460 -8.20 21.05 -44.87
N THR A 461 -8.71 20.63 -43.72
CA THR A 461 -7.88 19.95 -42.71
C THR A 461 -7.68 18.49 -43.12
N PRO A 462 -6.51 17.89 -42.84
CA PRO A 462 -6.30 16.47 -43.13
C PRO A 462 -7.41 15.60 -42.51
N PRO A 463 -7.88 14.55 -43.21
CA PRO A 463 -8.98 13.73 -42.75
C PRO A 463 -8.62 12.97 -41.46
N THR A 464 -9.56 12.90 -40.51
CA THR A 464 -9.41 12.14 -39.26
C THR A 464 -10.55 11.14 -39.13
N LEU A 465 -10.23 9.85 -38.96
CA LEU A 465 -11.24 8.82 -38.70
C LEU A 465 -12.00 9.14 -37.41
N THR A 466 -13.32 8.95 -37.43
CA THR A 466 -14.18 9.13 -36.25
C THR A 466 -14.41 7.83 -35.49
N VAL A 467 -14.05 6.70 -36.08
CA VAL A 467 -14.17 5.36 -35.50
C VAL A 467 -12.84 4.93 -34.88
N PRO A 468 -12.81 4.51 -33.61
CA PRO A 468 -11.58 4.01 -32.99
C PRO A 468 -11.22 2.64 -33.58
N LEU A 469 -9.99 2.52 -34.08
CA LEU A 469 -9.39 1.26 -34.48
C LEU A 469 -8.80 0.54 -33.27
N ASP A 470 -9.59 -0.30 -32.62
CA ASP A 470 -9.13 -1.14 -31.52
C ASP A 470 -8.14 -2.20 -32.06
N ILE A 471 -6.87 -2.05 -31.70
CA ILE A 471 -5.77 -2.91 -32.16
C ILE A 471 -5.89 -4.35 -31.66
N GLN A 472 -6.74 -4.61 -30.66
CA GLN A 472 -7.10 -5.92 -30.15
C GLN A 472 -8.50 -6.39 -30.59
N GLY A 473 -9.25 -5.60 -31.37
CA GLY A 473 -10.67 -5.83 -31.71
C GLY A 473 -10.95 -6.98 -32.70
N GLY A 474 -9.99 -7.88 -32.95
CA GLY A 474 -10.20 -9.12 -33.69
C GLY A 474 -10.76 -8.95 -35.11
N ALA A 475 -11.76 -9.77 -35.45
CA ALA A 475 -12.31 -9.85 -36.81
C ALA A 475 -13.03 -8.57 -37.28
N ASP A 476 -13.73 -7.88 -36.37
CA ASP A 476 -14.43 -6.64 -36.71
C ASP A 476 -13.44 -5.51 -37.03
N THR A 477 -12.36 -5.37 -36.25
CA THR A 477 -11.29 -4.42 -36.59
C THR A 477 -10.62 -4.81 -37.90
N ALA A 478 -10.34 -6.10 -38.14
CA ALA A 478 -9.76 -6.55 -39.41
C ALA A 478 -10.64 -6.17 -40.60
N GLN A 479 -11.96 -6.40 -40.50
CA GLN A 479 -12.92 -6.00 -41.53
C GLN A 479 -12.97 -4.47 -41.70
N LEU A 480 -12.89 -3.71 -40.61
CA LEU A 480 -12.84 -2.24 -40.65
C LEU A 480 -11.60 -1.74 -41.39
N ARG A 481 -10.42 -2.31 -41.09
CA ARG A 481 -9.14 -1.99 -41.74
C ARG A 481 -9.19 -2.27 -43.24
N THR A 482 -9.61 -3.47 -43.63
CA THR A 482 -9.79 -3.87 -45.04
C THR A 482 -10.81 -2.97 -45.75
N GLY A 483 -11.91 -2.63 -45.08
CA GLY A 483 -12.91 -1.72 -45.65
C GLY A 483 -12.39 -0.30 -45.85
N ILE A 484 -11.58 0.22 -44.92
CA ILE A 484 -10.93 1.55 -45.07
C ILE A 484 -9.96 1.53 -46.27
N GLU A 485 -9.19 0.46 -46.45
CA GLU A 485 -8.24 0.33 -47.55
C GLU A 485 -8.94 0.30 -48.91
N HIS A 486 -9.96 -0.54 -49.08
CA HIS A 486 -10.57 -0.80 -50.40
C HIS A 486 -11.75 0.11 -50.77
N SER A 487 -12.27 0.92 -49.83
CA SER A 487 -13.36 1.85 -50.13
C SER A 487 -12.88 3.25 -50.53
N MET A 488 -11.57 3.46 -50.54
CA MET A 488 -10.90 4.70 -50.94
C MET A 488 -10.36 4.56 -52.37
N PRO A 489 -10.21 5.65 -53.16
CA PRO A 489 -10.44 7.05 -52.79
C PRO A 489 -11.91 7.49 -52.82
N VAL A 490 -12.19 8.55 -52.06
CA VAL A 490 -13.45 9.32 -52.10
C VAL A 490 -13.14 10.72 -52.61
N THR A 491 -13.84 11.15 -53.66
CA THR A 491 -13.66 12.48 -54.24
C THR A 491 -14.81 13.39 -53.84
N MET A 492 -14.47 14.56 -53.28
CA MET A 492 -15.39 15.66 -53.04
C MET A 492 -15.25 16.68 -54.17
N VAL A 493 -16.36 17.09 -54.78
CA VAL A 493 -16.40 18.12 -55.82
C VAL A 493 -17.36 19.24 -55.41
N PHE A 494 -16.90 20.49 -55.49
CA PHE A 494 -17.69 21.67 -55.16
C PHE A 494 -18.46 22.19 -56.38
N GLY A 495 -19.75 22.46 -56.19
CA GLY A 495 -20.61 23.06 -57.19
C GLY A 495 -20.49 24.58 -57.23
N LYS A 496 -21.37 25.23 -58.00
CA LYS A 496 -21.44 26.70 -58.07
C LYS A 496 -22.04 27.25 -56.76
N PRO A 497 -21.45 28.31 -56.17
CA PRO A 497 -22.08 29.02 -55.05
C PRO A 497 -23.49 29.51 -55.43
N ALA A 498 -24.46 29.20 -54.58
CA ALA A 498 -25.83 29.63 -54.73
C ALA A 498 -26.00 31.08 -54.26
N ALA A 499 -27.06 31.73 -54.74
CA ALA A 499 -27.35 33.13 -54.40
C ALA A 499 -27.74 33.33 -52.93
N ASP A 500 -28.09 32.26 -52.22
CA ASP A 500 -28.39 32.24 -50.78
C ASP A 500 -27.14 32.22 -49.88
N GLY A 501 -25.94 32.22 -50.48
CA GLY A 501 -24.67 32.18 -49.77
C GLY A 501 -24.16 30.79 -49.42
N THR A 502 -24.87 29.72 -49.80
CA THR A 502 -24.41 28.33 -49.64
C THR A 502 -23.73 27.80 -50.90
N GLN A 503 -22.92 26.76 -50.77
CA GLN A 503 -22.32 26.06 -51.90
C GLN A 503 -22.46 24.55 -51.70
N ALA A 504 -23.07 23.87 -52.66
CA ALA A 504 -23.24 22.41 -52.61
C ALA A 504 -21.92 21.68 -52.94
N TYR A 505 -21.73 20.50 -52.35
CA TYR A 505 -20.69 19.56 -52.72
C TYR A 505 -21.27 18.16 -52.90
N THR A 506 -20.65 17.38 -53.78
CA THR A 506 -20.98 15.97 -54.02
C THR A 506 -19.78 15.10 -53.67
N LEU A 507 -20.05 13.95 -53.06
CA LEU A 507 -19.07 12.93 -52.72
C LEU A 507 -19.28 11.72 -53.62
N SER A 508 -18.20 11.25 -54.25
CA SER A 508 -18.22 10.07 -55.12
C SER A 508 -17.16 9.06 -54.67
N ASN A 509 -17.45 7.76 -54.87
CA ASN A 509 -16.48 6.68 -54.70
C ASN A 509 -15.45 6.66 -55.83
N ALA A 510 -14.52 5.70 -55.78
CA ALA A 510 -13.51 5.47 -56.82
C ALA A 510 -14.10 5.16 -58.21
N GLN A 511 -15.32 4.63 -58.28
CA GLN A 511 -16.04 4.32 -59.52
C GLN A 511 -16.83 5.53 -60.08
N GLY A 512 -16.90 6.64 -59.34
CA GLY A 512 -17.66 7.84 -59.71
C GLY A 512 -19.11 7.84 -59.21
N ASP A 513 -19.59 6.77 -58.57
CA ASP A 513 -20.93 6.70 -58.01
C ASP A 513 -21.08 7.66 -56.83
N PRO A 514 -22.19 8.40 -56.72
CA PRO A 514 -22.43 9.30 -55.60
C PRO A 514 -22.63 8.49 -54.31
N ILE A 515 -21.88 8.83 -53.28
CA ILE A 515 -22.01 8.25 -51.92
C ILE A 515 -22.60 9.23 -50.91
N GLY A 516 -22.67 10.52 -51.26
CA GLY A 516 -23.26 11.55 -50.41
C GLY A 516 -23.21 12.94 -51.04
N SER A 517 -23.87 13.90 -50.42
CA SER A 517 -23.79 15.32 -50.79
C SER A 517 -24.11 16.18 -49.58
N GLY A 518 -23.77 17.46 -49.65
CA GLY A 518 -24.09 18.43 -48.61
C GLY A 518 -23.82 19.86 -49.07
N THR A 519 -23.87 20.79 -48.12
CA THR A 519 -23.63 22.22 -48.38
C THR A 519 -22.63 22.78 -47.40
N ILE A 520 -21.81 23.73 -47.86
CA ILE A 520 -20.93 24.56 -47.03
C ILE A 520 -21.33 26.02 -47.16
N ILE A 521 -20.87 26.85 -46.23
CA ILE A 521 -20.88 28.31 -46.35
C ILE A 521 -19.46 28.75 -46.71
N PRO A 522 -19.22 29.24 -47.95
CA PRO A 522 -17.89 29.72 -48.36
C PRO A 522 -17.38 30.82 -47.42
N GLY A 523 -16.09 30.77 -47.10
CA GLY A 523 -15.40 31.69 -46.19
C GLY A 523 -15.49 31.32 -44.70
N GLN A 524 -16.25 30.29 -44.34
CA GLN A 524 -16.36 29.77 -42.97
C GLN A 524 -15.61 28.45 -42.81
N ALA A 525 -15.35 28.04 -41.56
CA ALA A 525 -14.85 26.71 -41.24
C ALA A 525 -16.03 25.72 -41.16
N ASN A 526 -16.18 24.89 -42.17
CA ASN A 526 -17.29 23.94 -42.30
C ASN A 526 -16.80 22.55 -41.90
N LYS A 527 -17.22 22.04 -40.74
CA LYS A 527 -16.95 20.65 -40.35
C LYS A 527 -17.84 19.71 -41.17
N ILE A 528 -17.22 18.76 -41.86
CA ILE A 528 -17.90 17.78 -42.71
C ILE A 528 -17.56 16.39 -42.19
N SER A 529 -18.59 15.62 -41.84
CA SER A 529 -18.49 14.20 -41.50
C SER A 529 -18.91 13.36 -42.70
N ILE A 530 -17.98 12.59 -43.25
CA ILE A 530 -18.18 11.78 -44.45
C ILE A 530 -18.36 10.33 -44.03
N SER A 531 -19.51 9.74 -44.38
CA SER A 531 -19.75 8.31 -44.20
C SER A 531 -19.48 7.55 -45.50
N VAL A 532 -18.58 6.58 -45.43
CA VAL A 532 -18.14 5.79 -46.58
C VAL A 532 -18.66 4.36 -46.42
N PRO A 533 -19.53 3.88 -47.33
CA PRO A 533 -19.91 2.47 -47.38
C PRO A 533 -18.70 1.57 -47.63
N MET A 534 -18.51 0.57 -46.78
CA MET A 534 -17.35 -0.32 -46.83
C MET A 534 -17.49 -1.35 -47.95
N ARG A 535 -16.38 -1.58 -48.66
CA ARG A 535 -16.23 -2.55 -49.73
C ARG A 535 -15.16 -3.59 -49.40
N ASP A 536 -15.30 -4.78 -49.96
CA ASP A 536 -14.28 -5.82 -49.92
C ASP A 536 -13.17 -5.58 -50.97
N ALA A 537 -12.16 -6.46 -51.00
CA ALA A 537 -11.06 -6.41 -51.98
C ALA A 537 -11.53 -6.55 -53.44
N GLY A 538 -12.72 -7.09 -53.68
CA GLY A 538 -13.34 -7.19 -55.00
C GLY A 538 -14.12 -5.92 -55.40
N GLY A 539 -14.19 -4.93 -54.52
CA GLY A 539 -14.94 -3.69 -54.72
C GLY A 539 -16.45 -3.84 -54.49
N VAL A 540 -16.91 -4.95 -53.92
CA VAL A 540 -18.33 -5.20 -53.62
C VAL A 540 -18.65 -4.68 -52.22
N LEU A 541 -19.85 -4.12 -52.03
CA LEU A 541 -20.31 -3.68 -50.70
C LEU A 541 -20.40 -4.88 -49.75
N LEU A 542 -19.90 -4.70 -48.51
CA LEU A 542 -19.99 -5.72 -47.47
C LEU A 542 -21.46 -6.03 -47.12
N SER A 543 -21.75 -7.30 -46.82
CA SER A 543 -23.05 -7.78 -46.32
C SER A 543 -22.86 -8.45 -44.95
N PRO A 544 -23.50 -7.96 -43.87
CA PRO A 544 -24.39 -6.81 -43.80
C PRO A 544 -23.67 -5.48 -44.11
N ALA A 545 -24.43 -4.48 -44.60
CA ALA A 545 -23.88 -3.18 -44.97
C ALA A 545 -23.22 -2.51 -43.75
N LYS A 546 -21.93 -2.23 -43.86
CA LYS A 546 -21.13 -1.49 -42.89
C LYS A 546 -20.58 -0.22 -43.54
N SER A 547 -20.37 0.83 -42.75
CA SER A 547 -19.75 2.07 -43.19
C SER A 547 -18.80 2.58 -42.11
N PHE A 548 -17.72 3.24 -42.52
CA PHE A 548 -16.89 4.02 -41.60
C PHE A 548 -17.08 5.51 -41.86
N SER A 549 -16.67 6.35 -40.91
CA SER A 549 -16.75 7.79 -41.08
C SER A 549 -15.44 8.47 -40.77
N PHE A 550 -15.20 9.59 -41.45
CA PHE A 550 -14.08 10.48 -41.19
C PHE A 550 -14.53 11.93 -41.26
N ASP A 551 -13.88 12.76 -40.45
CA ASP A 551 -14.12 14.20 -40.39
C ASP A 551 -13.03 14.95 -41.18
N THR A 552 -13.44 16.03 -41.83
CA THR A 552 -12.56 17.06 -42.37
C THR A 552 -13.24 18.42 -42.21
N THR A 553 -12.46 19.50 -42.12
CA THR A 553 -12.99 20.86 -42.10
C THR A 553 -12.61 21.56 -43.39
N VAL A 554 -13.61 22.03 -44.14
CA VAL A 554 -13.41 22.83 -45.35
C VAL A 554 -13.51 24.31 -44.99
N GLY A 555 -12.42 25.05 -45.23
CA GLY A 555 -12.32 26.49 -45.06
C GLY A 555 -12.16 27.22 -46.40
N GLY A 556 -12.08 28.55 -46.34
CA GLY A 556 -11.90 29.38 -47.54
C GLY A 556 -13.09 29.33 -48.49
N SER A 557 -12.90 29.74 -49.75
CA SER A 557 -13.97 29.76 -50.76
C SER A 557 -13.57 28.91 -51.97
N PRO A 558 -13.99 27.62 -52.02
CA PRO A 558 -13.80 26.78 -53.19
C PRO A 558 -14.51 27.35 -54.43
N ALA A 559 -13.88 27.28 -55.60
CA ALA A 559 -14.50 27.61 -56.87
C ALA A 559 -15.35 26.44 -57.40
N ASN A 560 -16.21 26.73 -58.39
CA ASN A 560 -17.00 25.69 -59.05
C ASN A 560 -16.09 24.69 -59.77
N GLY A 561 -16.26 23.41 -59.48
CA GLY A 561 -15.44 22.32 -60.01
C GLY A 561 -14.13 22.08 -59.25
N ASP A 562 -13.85 22.84 -58.18
CA ASP A 562 -12.76 22.50 -57.27
C ASP A 562 -13.03 21.12 -56.65
N SER A 563 -11.98 20.32 -56.49
CA SER A 563 -12.09 18.97 -55.97
C SER A 563 -11.04 18.66 -54.92
N THR A 564 -11.38 17.74 -54.02
CA THR A 564 -10.46 17.16 -53.03
C THR A 564 -10.63 15.66 -53.05
N SER A 565 -9.53 14.93 -53.23
CA SER A 565 -9.53 13.47 -53.16
C SER A 565 -9.00 13.03 -51.81
N PHE A 566 -9.77 12.20 -51.11
CA PHE A 566 -9.35 11.51 -49.90
C PHE A 566 -8.95 10.09 -50.28
N SER A 567 -7.73 9.67 -49.95
CA SER A 567 -7.20 8.34 -50.28
C SER A 567 -6.63 7.64 -49.06
N PHE A 568 -6.48 6.32 -49.16
CA PHE A 568 -5.73 5.54 -48.18
C PHE A 568 -4.24 5.87 -48.28
N ASN A 569 -3.60 6.13 -47.14
CA ASN A 569 -2.25 6.67 -47.06
C ASN A 569 -1.15 5.58 -47.11
N ALA A 570 -1.25 4.64 -48.04
CA ALA A 570 -0.32 3.49 -48.13
C ALA A 570 1.15 3.89 -48.35
N SER A 571 1.41 5.07 -48.94
CA SER A 571 2.76 5.58 -49.21
C SER A 571 3.22 6.66 -48.23
N GLY A 572 2.48 6.90 -47.15
CA GLY A 572 2.69 7.98 -46.17
C GLY A 572 3.90 7.86 -45.27
N LYS A 573 5.04 7.35 -45.75
CA LYS A 573 6.22 7.04 -44.90
C LYS A 573 6.83 8.26 -44.21
N SER A 574 6.58 9.46 -44.74
CA SER A 574 7.00 10.74 -44.17
C SER A 574 5.91 11.43 -43.33
N ASP A 575 4.71 10.86 -43.24
CA ASP A 575 3.62 11.38 -42.41
C ASP A 575 3.87 11.01 -40.94
N ASN A 576 3.73 12.00 -40.06
CA ASN A 576 3.93 11.87 -38.63
C ASN A 576 2.68 12.25 -37.81
N ARG A 577 1.50 12.41 -38.43
CA ARG A 577 0.28 12.83 -37.73
C ARG A 577 -0.08 11.91 -36.56
N ASN A 578 0.05 10.59 -36.72
CA ASN A 578 -0.19 9.66 -35.61
C ASN A 578 0.92 9.71 -34.56
N ALA A 579 2.17 9.97 -34.97
CA ALA A 579 3.29 10.17 -34.04
C ALA A 579 3.12 11.42 -33.17
N GLN A 580 2.56 12.50 -33.73
CA GLN A 580 2.20 13.70 -32.98
C GLN A 580 1.05 13.41 -31.99
N ALA A 581 0.06 12.61 -32.39
CA ALA A 581 -0.99 12.16 -31.47
C ALA A 581 -0.44 11.28 -30.33
N LEU A 582 0.53 10.41 -30.61
CA LEU A 582 1.26 9.64 -29.59
C LEU A 582 2.03 10.56 -28.64
N LEU A 583 2.73 11.56 -29.15
CA LEU A 583 3.45 12.53 -28.34
C LEU A 583 2.52 13.32 -27.42
N ASN A 584 1.33 13.70 -27.92
CA ASN A 584 0.32 14.40 -27.13
C ASN A 584 -0.19 13.59 -25.92
N LEU A 585 -0.03 12.26 -25.92
CA LEU A 585 -0.36 11.43 -24.75
C LEU A 585 0.53 11.74 -23.53
N GLN A 586 1.69 12.36 -23.74
CA GLN A 586 2.56 12.78 -22.64
C GLN A 586 1.87 13.77 -21.69
N THR A 587 1.05 14.67 -22.25
CA THR A 587 0.41 15.77 -21.52
C THR A 587 -1.10 15.59 -21.42
N LYS A 588 -1.72 14.75 -22.25
CA LYS A 588 -3.14 14.41 -22.17
C LYS A 588 -3.47 13.77 -20.84
N SER A 589 -4.57 14.20 -20.23
CA SER A 589 -5.14 13.54 -19.06
C SER A 589 -5.71 12.20 -19.47
N THR A 590 -5.09 11.11 -19.01
CA THR A 590 -5.46 9.73 -19.34
C THR A 590 -5.59 8.84 -18.11
N VAL A 591 -5.19 9.32 -16.92
CA VAL A 591 -5.12 8.51 -15.70
C VAL A 591 -6.12 9.02 -14.67
N GLY A 592 -7.16 8.24 -14.38
CA GLY A 592 -8.19 8.53 -13.36
C GLY A 592 -9.18 9.60 -13.74
N LEU A 593 -9.66 9.55 -14.98
CA LEU A 593 -10.80 10.35 -15.42
C LEU A 593 -12.07 9.87 -14.70
N ALA A 594 -12.95 10.81 -14.39
CA ALA A 594 -14.32 10.48 -14.01
C ALA A 594 -15.10 10.02 -15.25
N ALA A 595 -16.26 9.38 -15.02
CA ALA A 595 -17.10 8.86 -16.11
C ALA A 595 -17.60 9.95 -17.08
N ASP A 596 -17.64 11.22 -16.66
CA ASP A 596 -17.99 12.37 -17.50
C ASP A 596 -16.79 12.94 -18.28
N GLY A 597 -15.62 12.28 -18.21
CA GLY A 597 -14.38 12.74 -18.83
C GLY A 597 -13.72 13.92 -18.13
N SER A 598 -14.23 14.33 -16.97
CA SER A 598 -13.61 15.36 -16.14
C SER A 598 -12.57 14.75 -15.19
N GLY A 599 -11.69 15.60 -14.66
CA GLY A 599 -10.61 15.14 -13.79
C GLY A 599 -9.57 14.29 -14.54
N GLY A 600 -8.72 13.63 -13.76
CA GLY A 600 -7.58 12.89 -14.28
C GLY A 600 -6.29 13.71 -14.38
N THR A 601 -5.22 13.02 -14.74
CA THR A 601 -3.88 13.58 -14.88
C THR A 601 -3.14 12.88 -16.01
N SER A 602 -2.05 13.49 -16.48
CA SER A 602 -1.19 12.86 -17.47
C SER A 602 -0.42 11.68 -16.88
N LEU A 603 0.15 10.82 -17.72
CA LEU A 603 1.02 9.72 -17.27
C LEU A 603 2.16 10.21 -16.36
N VAL A 604 2.81 11.31 -16.75
CA VAL A 604 3.87 11.93 -15.96
C VAL A 604 3.31 12.50 -14.65
N GLY A 605 2.17 13.18 -14.70
CA GLY A 605 1.52 13.74 -13.51
C GLY A 605 1.07 12.67 -12.52
N ALA A 606 0.56 11.54 -13.00
CA ALA A 606 0.20 10.38 -12.17
C ALA A 606 1.43 9.82 -11.44
N ASN A 607 2.55 9.66 -12.16
CA ASN A 607 3.79 9.19 -11.55
C ASN A 607 4.32 10.20 -10.52
N SER A 608 4.31 11.50 -10.82
CA SER A 608 4.67 12.55 -9.85
C SER A 608 3.79 12.52 -8.61
N LYS A 609 2.49 12.25 -8.75
CA LYS A 609 1.56 12.10 -7.62
C LYS A 609 1.90 10.88 -6.77
N LEU A 610 2.23 9.73 -7.38
CA LEU A 610 2.66 8.53 -6.67
C LEU A 610 3.91 8.82 -5.83
N VAL A 611 4.97 9.36 -6.46
CA VAL A 611 6.23 9.72 -5.78
C VAL A 611 5.96 10.72 -4.66
N SER A 612 5.17 11.77 -4.91
CA SER A 612 4.85 12.78 -3.90
C SER A 612 4.04 12.23 -2.74
N THR A 613 3.13 11.29 -2.97
CA THR A 613 2.28 10.70 -1.92
C THR A 613 3.12 9.81 -1.00
N VAL A 614 3.98 8.98 -1.58
CA VAL A 614 4.91 8.15 -0.81
C VAL A 614 5.91 9.02 -0.03
N GLY A 615 6.51 10.03 -0.67
CA GLY A 615 7.43 10.95 -0.01
C GLY A 615 6.78 11.74 1.12
N ALA A 616 5.53 12.18 0.96
CA ALA A 616 4.78 12.84 2.03
C ALA A 616 4.52 11.88 3.22
N LYS A 617 4.16 10.62 2.95
CA LYS A 617 4.00 9.59 3.99
C LYS A 617 5.32 9.27 4.70
N ALA A 618 6.44 9.25 3.99
CA ALA A 618 7.77 9.06 4.58
C ALA A 618 8.18 10.23 5.47
N ALA A 619 7.94 11.47 5.04
CA ALA A 619 8.19 12.67 5.85
C ALA A 619 7.31 12.72 7.11
N ALA A 620 6.03 12.37 6.99
CA ALA A 620 5.12 12.21 8.14
C ALA A 620 5.63 11.15 9.10
N ALA A 621 5.98 9.95 8.62
CA ALA A 621 6.52 8.87 9.45
C ALA A 621 7.84 9.24 10.15
N THR A 622 8.68 10.08 9.53
CA THR A 622 9.91 10.60 10.14
C THR A 622 9.58 11.53 11.31
N THR A 623 8.58 12.39 11.13
CA THR A 623 8.09 13.30 12.16
C THR A 623 7.47 12.50 13.32
N ASP A 624 6.62 11.52 13.00
CA ASP A 624 5.99 10.64 13.98
C ASP A 624 7.04 9.89 14.79
N THR A 625 8.03 9.27 14.15
CA THR A 625 9.11 8.55 14.83
C THR A 625 9.93 9.48 15.74
N THR A 626 10.19 10.72 15.30
CA THR A 626 10.90 11.71 16.12
C THR A 626 10.11 12.07 17.36
N ALA A 627 8.80 12.32 17.21
CA ALA A 627 7.89 12.68 18.29
C ALA A 627 7.71 11.51 19.29
N THR A 628 7.46 10.29 18.80
CA THR A 628 7.30 9.10 19.65
C THR A 628 8.59 8.74 20.37
N ASN A 629 9.76 8.96 19.75
CA ASN A 629 11.05 8.70 20.38
C ASN A 629 11.35 9.72 21.49
N ALA A 630 10.99 11.00 21.29
CA ALA A 630 11.09 12.02 22.33
C ALA A 630 10.19 11.68 23.53
N LEU A 631 8.94 11.26 23.27
CA LEU A 631 8.01 10.81 24.31
C LEU A 631 8.52 9.58 25.06
N LEU A 632 9.03 8.58 24.33
CA LEU A 632 9.64 7.38 24.90
C LEU A 632 10.80 7.74 25.83
N THR A 633 11.68 8.63 25.37
CA THR A 633 12.84 9.10 26.15
C THR A 633 12.40 9.85 27.40
N ALA A 634 11.40 10.74 27.29
CA ALA A 634 10.86 11.48 28.43
C ALA A 634 10.24 10.54 29.48
N ASN A 635 9.40 9.59 29.07
CA ASN A 635 8.77 8.62 29.97
C ASN A 635 9.80 7.67 30.60
N LYS A 636 10.79 7.22 29.82
CA LYS A 636 11.91 6.43 30.34
C LYS A 636 12.67 7.18 31.43
N ASN A 637 13.02 8.44 31.18
CA ASN A 637 13.73 9.28 32.14
C ASN A 637 12.89 9.56 33.40
N ALA A 638 11.59 9.82 33.26
CA ALA A 638 10.68 10.02 34.38
C ALA A 638 10.53 8.75 35.24
N ARG A 639 10.39 7.58 34.61
CA ARG A 639 10.39 6.28 35.32
C ARG A 639 11.70 6.07 36.06
N ASN A 640 12.81 6.36 35.39
CA ASN A 640 14.15 6.19 35.95
C ASN A 640 14.43 7.14 37.11
N SER A 641 13.98 8.39 37.09
CA SER A 641 14.18 9.32 38.22
C SER A 641 13.52 8.86 39.52
N VAL A 642 12.54 7.95 39.44
CA VAL A 642 11.88 7.37 40.62
C VAL A 642 12.45 5.99 40.96
N SER A 643 12.64 5.12 39.95
CA SER A 643 12.87 3.69 40.17
C SER A 643 14.31 3.25 39.91
N GLN A 644 15.15 4.08 39.28
CA GLN A 644 16.55 3.72 38.99
C GLN A 644 17.42 3.81 40.25
N VAL A 645 18.46 2.98 40.29
CA VAL A 645 19.48 3.04 41.34
C VAL A 645 20.37 4.27 41.11
N ASN A 646 20.43 5.14 42.11
CA ASN A 646 21.35 6.27 42.15
C ASN A 646 22.59 5.88 42.98
N LEU A 647 23.73 5.68 42.32
CA LEU A 647 24.95 5.20 42.97
C LEU A 647 25.46 6.16 44.06
N ASP A 648 25.22 7.47 43.94
CA ASP A 648 25.63 8.45 44.95
C ASP A 648 24.76 8.34 46.21
N GLU A 649 23.45 8.12 46.04
CA GLU A 649 22.55 7.82 47.16
C GLU A 649 22.91 6.49 47.83
N GLU A 650 23.12 5.43 47.05
CA GLU A 650 23.54 4.13 47.59
C GLU A 650 24.91 4.22 48.29
N ALA A 651 25.85 5.05 47.81
CA ALA A 651 27.12 5.25 48.51
C ALA A 651 26.93 5.95 49.88
N GLY A 652 26.07 6.96 49.94
CA GLY A 652 25.72 7.64 51.20
C GLY A 652 25.02 6.70 52.19
N ASP A 653 24.05 5.93 51.71
CA ASP A 653 23.33 4.93 52.51
C ASP A 653 24.26 3.78 52.96
N MET A 654 25.26 3.41 52.16
CA MET A 654 26.28 2.43 52.55
C MET A 654 27.05 2.88 53.79
N ILE A 655 27.54 4.13 53.80
CA ILE A 655 28.28 4.70 54.94
C ILE A 655 27.38 4.72 56.18
N LYS A 656 26.12 5.15 56.02
CA LYS A 656 25.13 5.18 57.11
C LYS A 656 24.91 3.79 57.71
N PHE A 657 24.68 2.76 56.88
CA PHE A 657 24.47 1.41 57.39
C PHE A 657 25.74 0.77 57.96
N GLN A 658 26.93 1.09 57.45
CA GLN A 658 28.21 0.69 58.05
C GLN A 658 28.42 1.31 59.45
N GLN A 659 28.05 2.59 59.62
CA GLN A 659 28.08 3.25 60.92
C GLN A 659 27.09 2.59 61.91
N TYR A 660 25.87 2.26 61.46
CA TYR A 660 24.89 1.55 62.30
C TYR A 660 25.35 0.15 62.69
N TYR A 661 25.97 -0.59 61.77
CA TYR A 661 26.56 -1.89 62.04
C TYR A 661 27.68 -1.79 63.08
N THR A 662 28.58 -0.80 62.95
CA THR A 662 29.69 -0.56 63.87
C THR A 662 29.18 -0.16 65.27
N ALA A 663 28.22 0.76 65.34
CA ALA A 663 27.62 1.19 66.60
C ALA A 663 26.91 0.04 67.32
N SER A 664 26.14 -0.78 66.58
CA SER A 664 25.46 -1.96 67.14
C SER A 664 26.47 -3.00 67.65
N SER A 665 27.59 -3.18 66.94
CA SER A 665 28.69 -4.06 67.36
C SER A 665 29.36 -3.59 68.65
N GLN A 666 29.53 -2.27 68.84
CA GLN A 666 30.06 -1.70 70.09
C GLN A 666 29.09 -1.90 71.27
N ILE A 667 27.78 -1.78 71.05
CA ILE A 667 26.75 -2.06 72.07
C ILE A 667 26.83 -3.52 72.53
N ILE A 668 27.02 -4.46 71.61
CA ILE A 668 27.19 -5.88 71.93
C ILE A 668 28.46 -6.10 72.78
N LYS A 669 29.59 -5.48 72.41
CA LYS A 669 30.84 -5.57 73.19
C LYS A 669 30.67 -5.01 74.61
N ALA A 670 30.09 -3.83 74.76
CA ALA A 670 29.83 -3.23 76.06
C ALA A 670 28.88 -4.09 76.93
N ALA A 671 27.87 -4.72 76.30
CA ALA A 671 26.98 -5.66 76.99
C ALA A 671 27.70 -6.95 77.42
N GLN A 672 28.65 -7.46 76.64
CA GLN A 672 29.48 -8.63 77.00
C GLN A 672 30.47 -8.30 78.12
N GLU A 673 31.11 -7.13 78.07
CA GLU A 673 32.03 -6.65 79.12
C GLU A 673 31.29 -6.47 80.44
N THR A 674 30.15 -5.76 80.45
CA THR A 674 29.33 -5.58 81.67
C THR A 674 28.83 -6.89 82.25
N PHE A 675 28.43 -7.85 81.40
CA PHE A 675 28.02 -9.19 81.84
C PHE A 675 29.19 -9.99 82.42
N SER A 676 30.37 -9.89 81.80
CA SER A 676 31.61 -10.54 82.30
C SER A 676 32.08 -9.94 83.62
N THR A 677 32.02 -8.61 83.78
CA THR A 677 32.32 -7.93 85.05
C THR A 677 31.35 -8.34 86.15
N LEU A 678 30.04 -8.43 85.84
CA LEU A 678 29.02 -8.88 86.80
C LEU A 678 29.26 -10.33 87.26
N ILE A 679 29.57 -11.23 86.32
CA ILE A 679 29.88 -12.63 86.62
C ILE A 679 31.17 -12.77 87.43
N ASN A 680 32.21 -11.98 87.12
CA ASN A 680 33.46 -12.01 87.86
C ASN A 680 33.37 -11.30 89.23
N SER A 681 32.29 -10.54 89.48
CA SER A 681 32.02 -9.85 90.75
C SER A 681 31.04 -10.59 91.67
N LEU A 682 30.45 -11.70 91.18
CA LEU A 682 29.69 -12.69 91.94
C LEU A 682 30.62 -13.83 92.34
#